data_AF-A0A9D1ZW63-F1
#
_entry.id   AF-A0A9D1ZW63-F1
#
_cell.length_a   1.000
_cell.length_b   1.000
_cell.length_c   1.000
_cell.angle_alpha   90.00
_cell.angle_beta   90.00
_cell.angle_gamma   90.00
#
_symmetry.space_group_name_H-M   'P 1'
#
loop_
_entity.id
_entity.type
_entity.pdbx_description
1 polymer ?
#
loop_
_entity_poly.entity_id
_entity_poly.type
_entity_poly.pdbx_seq_one_letter_code
_entity_poly.pdbx_strand_id
1 'polypeptide(L)'
;MKTIWGKVGAIVAAVALLAVLVFSYVSAITNYDFTVFIFAGAADQETNRQLIEQWADQYAEAHKDEIGKDSINVGISFQSDTNLYFSQVQREIASGKADDVFYVSPKYVKSFALNDAVLDLTNYVNWDNYDPNGLWADSIGAYAFAEGSGTIGNPVTYYAASDANATNGAGFYNANGEKAGVYALPKDFSSFGLAYNRNFFTEALREAYTSTVDTRGAVMDMNGQPTNLINIGKTTRYYPFNYYRYDNYQEALSAGDPIAAASKKVEGYEVTIMGWPGDTYLRTDANGDPVADDPTTQYDERIGYVTYTYAEYGAVAWAVGYYAAKYDLDTVIYNKVDDQYHKLLTWLNETVRDSRGNRLYDRAIDVDFVYGNDQYEGTLYLTAWLLGNGVDIISDDYRSVRAGTNEDGSVYGIDSDEFKDAYAAFLAFGSDWNANSYYSGSEESDQTIGGWGTFNSGRCIFYGCGTWNMATFNSTVQSTLSVGIMPEPVSDDYSPYARVKNAEYNPQVFGVNGENSTAVTGTEYYDSESKTYTDAWYENMNARQEQWAARLDTVGYGVNADVLTRYAGGENAWQVAACADLCAFLTLDPEMQRAMTYSGSQLTSIIDQGESYLQYQKEGQSSSDGFEYMITPDGNAADSLSVSVDEITKAGLTVQDVGLQQGATGTQTIGDGAVYDVSSDGTLPSQLREDSAVWTFATAAARKMYDDHTRVSYSSVREYIENEFPSLTPYLNTYFDDSTMAEVVSIGYAFKCLNLIALNYEDRNLQLRMVSGTNGALDSCMYTYNSQWIDEFGATKGYTLIAYEPQRAAGGFSRVVYGAMPDIPEQIITVGRADGSGWSGNFYTPAAFCDWIVLRSQALLDKAVEREESIANQDA
;
A
#
# COMPACT_ATOMS: atom_id res chain seq x y z
N MET A 1 -5.43 -52.61 -23.59
CA MET A 1 -5.66 -51.15 -23.74
C MET A 1 -5.83 -50.40 -22.42
N LYS A 2 -6.37 -50.99 -21.33
CA LYS A 2 -6.47 -50.32 -20.01
C LYS A 2 -5.20 -50.31 -19.14
N THR A 3 -4.17 -51.08 -19.48
CA THR A 3 -2.92 -51.21 -18.68
C THR A 3 -1.77 -50.33 -19.16
N ILE A 4 -1.92 -49.61 -20.28
CA ILE A 4 -0.90 -48.69 -20.82
C ILE A 4 -1.17 -47.26 -20.33
N TRP A 5 -2.44 -46.85 -20.19
CA TRP A 5 -2.82 -45.53 -19.69
C TRP A 5 -2.51 -45.32 -18.19
N GLY A 6 -2.56 -46.37 -17.37
CA GLY A 6 -2.19 -46.26 -15.94
C GLY A 6 -0.68 -46.05 -15.71
N LYS A 7 0.17 -46.45 -16.66
CA LYS A 7 1.63 -46.23 -16.57
C LYS A 7 2.05 -44.89 -17.19
N VAL A 8 1.33 -44.41 -18.20
CA VAL A 8 1.55 -43.06 -18.76
C VAL A 8 1.06 -41.97 -17.80
N GLY A 9 -0.08 -42.17 -17.12
CA GLY A 9 -0.57 -41.23 -16.10
C GLY A 9 0.33 -41.13 -14.86
N ALA A 10 0.93 -42.25 -14.42
CA ALA A 10 1.89 -42.24 -13.31
C ALA A 10 3.25 -41.62 -13.69
N ILE A 11 3.67 -41.72 -14.96
CA ILE A 11 4.89 -41.07 -15.45
C ILE A 11 4.66 -39.57 -15.66
N VAL A 12 3.49 -39.14 -16.13
CA VAL A 12 3.17 -37.71 -16.27
C VAL A 12 2.97 -37.04 -14.91
N ALA A 13 2.36 -37.72 -13.92
CA ALA A 13 2.25 -37.20 -12.56
C ALA A 13 3.62 -37.18 -11.83
N ALA A 14 4.51 -38.15 -12.08
CA ALA A 14 5.86 -38.12 -11.53
C ALA A 14 6.76 -37.07 -12.21
N VAL A 15 6.57 -36.80 -13.51
CA VAL A 15 7.28 -35.74 -14.25
C VAL A 15 6.71 -34.35 -13.91
N ALA A 16 5.42 -34.22 -13.59
CA ALA A 16 4.84 -32.98 -13.07
C ALA A 16 5.21 -32.74 -11.59
N LEU A 17 5.25 -33.79 -10.74
CA LEU A 17 5.81 -33.66 -9.39
C LEU A 17 7.31 -33.39 -9.43
N LEU A 18 8.07 -33.98 -10.36
CA LEU A 18 9.46 -33.60 -10.58
C LEU A 18 9.54 -32.18 -11.13
N ALA A 19 8.73 -31.74 -12.09
CA ALA A 19 8.76 -30.35 -12.55
C ALA A 19 8.35 -29.32 -11.46
N VAL A 20 7.55 -29.72 -10.46
CA VAL A 20 7.17 -28.89 -9.31
C VAL A 20 8.13 -29.07 -8.10
N LEU A 21 8.92 -30.16 -8.05
CA LEU A 21 9.96 -30.42 -7.03
C LEU A 21 11.40 -30.30 -7.56
N VAL A 22 11.61 -29.90 -8.82
CA VAL A 22 12.92 -29.77 -9.50
C VAL A 22 13.16 -28.36 -10.03
N PHE A 23 12.26 -27.41 -9.77
CA PHE A 23 12.68 -26.00 -9.63
C PHE A 23 13.27 -25.70 -8.25
N SER A 24 13.41 -26.72 -7.39
CA SER A 24 14.26 -26.70 -6.20
C SER A 24 15.34 -27.79 -6.33
N TYR A 25 16.60 -27.37 -6.36
CA TYR A 25 17.80 -28.23 -6.32
C TYR A 25 17.91 -29.34 -7.39
N VAL A 26 18.32 -28.98 -8.61
CA VAL A 26 19.21 -29.84 -9.40
C VAL A 26 20.50 -29.08 -9.67
N SER A 27 21.51 -29.40 -8.87
CA SER A 27 22.91 -29.11 -9.15
C SER A 27 23.34 -29.82 -10.43
N ALA A 28 23.07 -29.22 -11.59
CA ALA A 28 24.05 -29.24 -12.65
C ALA A 28 25.24 -28.45 -12.09
N ILE A 29 26.42 -29.08 -11.99
CA ILE A 29 27.64 -28.44 -11.48
C ILE A 29 27.88 -27.17 -12.30
N THR A 30 27.45 -26.06 -11.75
CA THR A 30 27.72 -24.69 -12.16
C THR A 30 28.69 -24.22 -11.10
N ASN A 31 29.93 -23.92 -11.51
CA ASN A 31 30.93 -23.36 -10.61
C ASN A 31 30.53 -21.90 -10.37
N TYR A 32 29.56 -21.66 -9.48
CA TYR A 32 29.30 -20.33 -8.97
C TYR A 32 30.45 -19.92 -8.05
N ASP A 33 30.88 -18.67 -8.16
CA ASP A 33 31.83 -18.10 -7.22
C ASP A 33 31.13 -17.92 -5.86
N PHE A 34 29.92 -17.37 -5.84
CA PHE A 34 29.05 -17.28 -4.66
C PHE A 34 27.56 -17.27 -5.08
N THR A 35 26.65 -17.35 -4.11
CA THR A 35 25.21 -17.46 -4.36
C THR A 35 24.37 -16.37 -3.70
N VAL A 36 23.25 -16.05 -4.35
CA VAL A 36 22.27 -15.04 -3.94
C VAL A 36 20.89 -15.69 -3.88
N PHE A 37 20.18 -15.53 -2.77
CA PHE A 37 18.80 -15.97 -2.62
C PHE A 37 17.92 -14.85 -2.11
N ILE A 38 17.04 -14.31 -2.96
CA ILE A 38 16.20 -13.16 -2.62
C ILE A 38 14.71 -13.40 -2.94
N PHE A 39 13.84 -12.71 -2.22
CA PHE A 39 12.41 -12.69 -2.53
C PHE A 39 12.17 -11.80 -3.76
N ALA A 40 11.51 -12.34 -4.78
CA ALA A 40 11.14 -11.58 -5.98
C ALA A 40 9.96 -12.24 -6.73
N GLY A 41 8.97 -11.43 -7.07
CA GLY A 41 7.91 -11.81 -8.00
C GLY A 41 8.43 -11.94 -9.43
N ALA A 42 7.72 -12.69 -10.28
CA ALA A 42 8.14 -12.96 -11.66
C ALA A 42 8.47 -11.70 -12.48
N ALA A 43 7.79 -10.58 -12.19
CA ALA A 43 7.98 -9.30 -12.87
C ALA A 43 9.30 -8.59 -12.50
N ASP A 44 9.98 -8.99 -11.42
CA ASP A 44 11.20 -8.33 -10.92
C ASP A 44 12.42 -9.26 -10.93
N GLN A 45 12.23 -10.56 -11.14
CA GLN A 45 13.32 -11.54 -11.17
C GLN A 45 14.35 -11.24 -12.26
N GLU A 46 13.87 -10.82 -13.44
CA GLU A 46 14.76 -10.49 -14.56
C GLU A 46 15.52 -9.18 -14.31
N THR A 47 14.85 -8.16 -13.78
CA THR A 47 15.49 -6.90 -13.36
C THR A 47 16.61 -7.17 -12.36
N ASN A 48 16.33 -7.94 -11.29
CA ASN A 48 17.34 -8.28 -10.29
C ASN A 48 18.51 -9.08 -10.90
N ARG A 49 18.22 -10.00 -11.82
CA ARG A 49 19.26 -10.79 -12.50
C ARG A 49 20.20 -9.90 -13.29
N GLN A 50 19.67 -9.03 -14.15
CA GLN A 50 20.47 -8.15 -14.99
C GLN A 50 21.31 -7.17 -14.15
N LEU A 51 20.73 -6.62 -13.08
CA LEU A 51 21.46 -5.71 -12.18
C LEU A 51 22.62 -6.41 -11.46
N ILE A 52 22.42 -7.66 -11.00
CA ILE A 52 23.49 -8.45 -10.38
C ILE A 52 24.56 -8.82 -11.40
N GLU A 53 24.18 -9.16 -12.63
CA GLU A 53 25.13 -9.47 -13.71
C GLU A 53 25.94 -8.22 -14.13
N GLN A 54 25.31 -7.05 -14.22
CA GLN A 54 25.99 -5.78 -14.47
C GLN A 54 27.00 -5.44 -13.37
N TRP A 55 26.61 -5.58 -12.10
CA TRP A 55 27.53 -5.43 -10.98
C TRP A 55 28.70 -6.41 -11.08
N ALA A 56 28.43 -7.67 -11.41
CA ALA A 56 29.47 -8.70 -11.49
C ALA A 56 30.52 -8.36 -12.55
N ASP A 57 30.11 -7.82 -13.70
CA ASP A 57 31.02 -7.36 -14.75
C ASP A 57 31.85 -6.13 -14.30
N GLN A 58 31.20 -5.16 -13.66
CA GLN A 58 31.87 -3.95 -13.15
C GLN A 58 32.90 -4.28 -12.07
N TYR A 59 32.53 -5.12 -11.10
CA TYR A 59 33.39 -5.54 -10.02
C TYR A 59 34.58 -6.38 -10.54
N ALA A 60 34.34 -7.29 -11.49
CA ALA A 60 35.39 -8.10 -12.11
C ALA A 60 36.45 -7.23 -12.82
N GLU A 61 36.04 -6.18 -13.52
CA GLU A 61 36.97 -5.27 -14.19
C GLU A 61 37.73 -4.39 -13.18
N ALA A 62 37.05 -3.85 -12.17
CA ALA A 62 37.69 -3.01 -11.14
C ALA A 62 38.69 -3.77 -10.26
N HIS A 63 38.45 -5.07 -10.02
CA HIS A 63 39.24 -5.93 -9.14
C HIS A 63 40.00 -7.04 -9.89
N LYS A 64 40.26 -6.85 -11.19
CA LYS A 64 40.86 -7.86 -12.07
C LYS A 64 42.15 -8.50 -11.52
N ASP A 65 43.03 -7.69 -10.95
CA ASP A 65 44.30 -8.14 -10.37
C ASP A 65 44.12 -8.98 -9.09
N GLU A 66 43.05 -8.73 -8.33
CA GLU A 66 42.71 -9.43 -7.08
C GLU A 66 41.99 -10.75 -7.36
N ILE A 67 41.03 -10.73 -8.27
CA ILE A 67 40.17 -11.88 -8.60
C ILE A 67 40.92 -12.90 -9.46
N GLY A 68 41.79 -12.43 -10.37
CA GLY A 68 42.53 -13.29 -11.29
C GLY A 68 41.67 -13.97 -12.35
N LYS A 69 40.45 -13.47 -12.60
CA LYS A 69 39.50 -13.93 -13.62
C LYS A 69 38.88 -12.74 -14.35
N ASP A 70 38.40 -12.97 -15.57
CA ASP A 70 37.74 -11.93 -16.39
C ASP A 70 36.23 -11.80 -16.12
N SER A 71 35.64 -12.70 -15.32
CA SER A 71 34.19 -12.72 -15.05
C SER A 71 33.91 -13.37 -13.69
N ILE A 72 32.86 -12.89 -13.02
CA ILE A 72 32.31 -13.48 -11.78
C ILE A 72 31.01 -14.22 -12.13
N ASN A 73 30.85 -15.45 -11.65
CA ASN A 73 29.63 -16.23 -11.86
C ASN A 73 28.79 -16.29 -10.57
N VAL A 74 27.68 -15.55 -10.53
CA VAL A 74 26.79 -15.48 -9.38
C VAL A 74 25.62 -16.45 -9.52
N GLY A 75 25.41 -17.31 -8.53
CA GLY A 75 24.28 -18.23 -8.51
C GLY A 75 23.03 -17.58 -7.92
N ILE A 76 22.11 -17.12 -8.78
CA ILE A 76 20.93 -16.37 -8.33
C ILE A 76 19.69 -17.28 -8.27
N SER A 77 19.01 -17.29 -7.12
CA SER A 77 17.76 -17.99 -6.91
C SER A 77 16.70 -17.10 -6.26
N PHE A 78 15.43 -17.44 -6.49
CA PHE A 78 14.29 -16.63 -6.07
C PHE A 78 13.21 -17.45 -5.39
N GLN A 79 12.47 -16.80 -4.48
CA GLN A 79 11.21 -17.29 -3.92
C GLN A 79 10.16 -16.18 -4.04
N SER A 80 8.96 -16.52 -4.49
CA SER A 80 7.88 -15.54 -4.68
C SER A 80 6.88 -15.49 -3.53
N ASP A 81 6.98 -16.39 -2.55
CA ASP A 81 6.17 -16.38 -1.32
C ASP A 81 7.01 -15.94 -0.13
N THR A 82 6.66 -14.81 0.47
CA THR A 82 7.40 -14.18 1.56
C THR A 82 7.52 -15.06 2.80
N ASN A 83 6.45 -15.80 3.16
CA ASN A 83 6.44 -16.65 4.35
C ASN A 83 7.32 -17.89 4.15
N LEU A 84 7.25 -18.51 2.97
CA LEU A 84 8.12 -19.62 2.61
C LEU A 84 9.58 -19.17 2.53
N TYR A 85 9.84 -17.97 2.01
CA TYR A 85 11.17 -17.39 1.90
C TYR A 85 11.86 -17.26 3.26
N PHE A 86 11.30 -16.49 4.20
CA PHE A 86 11.94 -16.30 5.50
C PHE A 86 12.02 -17.59 6.33
N SER A 87 11.02 -18.48 6.19
CA SER A 87 11.07 -19.80 6.80
C SER A 87 12.20 -20.66 6.24
N GLN A 88 12.53 -20.51 4.96
CA GLN A 88 13.63 -21.23 4.31
C GLN A 88 14.98 -20.67 4.76
N VAL A 89 15.17 -19.35 4.71
CA VAL A 89 16.38 -18.67 5.18
C VAL A 89 16.75 -19.11 6.60
N GLN A 90 15.79 -19.10 7.53
CA GLN A 90 16.04 -19.55 8.91
C GLN A 90 16.51 -21.01 9.02
N ARG A 91 15.91 -21.92 8.25
CA ARG A 91 16.32 -23.34 8.24
C ARG A 91 17.70 -23.53 7.63
N GLU A 92 18.03 -22.73 6.63
CA GLU A 92 19.30 -22.80 5.92
C GLU A 92 20.44 -22.22 6.75
N ILE A 93 20.21 -21.10 7.46
CA ILE A 93 21.14 -20.59 8.48
C ILE A 93 21.38 -21.66 9.55
N ALA A 94 20.32 -22.21 10.15
CA ALA A 94 20.43 -23.21 11.21
C ALA A 94 21.10 -24.53 10.76
N SER A 95 21.17 -24.80 9.46
CA SER A 95 21.83 -25.99 8.90
C SER A 95 23.19 -25.72 8.26
N GLY A 96 23.69 -24.48 8.30
CA GLY A 96 24.94 -24.06 7.67
C GLY A 96 24.90 -24.15 6.14
N LYS A 97 23.72 -23.93 5.55
CA LYS A 97 23.44 -24.05 4.11
C LYS A 97 22.88 -22.79 3.46
N ALA A 98 22.76 -21.71 4.21
CA ALA A 98 22.30 -20.44 3.65
C ALA A 98 23.26 -19.96 2.55
N ASP A 99 22.65 -19.35 1.53
CA ASP A 99 23.33 -18.64 0.46
C ASP A 99 24.23 -17.51 1.01
N ASP A 100 25.18 -17.06 0.20
CA ASP A 100 26.16 -16.05 0.64
C ASP A 100 25.50 -14.69 0.85
N VAL A 101 24.55 -14.31 -0.01
CA VAL A 101 23.74 -13.09 0.09
C VAL A 101 22.26 -13.44 0.12
N PHE A 102 21.50 -12.84 1.04
CA PHE A 102 20.05 -13.06 1.16
C PHE A 102 19.34 -11.87 1.82
N TYR A 103 18.01 -11.80 1.71
CA TYR A 103 17.22 -10.80 2.42
C TYR A 103 17.10 -11.11 3.91
N VAL A 104 17.34 -10.07 4.70
CA VAL A 104 17.16 -10.00 6.15
C VAL A 104 15.91 -9.18 6.43
N SER A 105 15.04 -9.70 7.29
CA SER A 105 13.95 -8.94 7.88
C SER A 105 14.47 -8.20 9.12
N PRO A 106 14.06 -6.94 9.38
CA PRO A 106 14.42 -6.21 10.61
C PRO A 106 14.22 -7.02 11.89
N LYS A 107 13.19 -7.89 11.90
CA LYS A 107 12.85 -8.84 12.96
C LYS A 107 13.96 -9.74 13.43
N TYR A 108 14.91 -10.06 12.56
CA TYR A 108 15.95 -11.03 12.87
C TYR A 108 17.30 -10.38 13.11
N VAL A 109 17.47 -9.08 12.85
CA VAL A 109 18.76 -8.38 12.92
C VAL A 109 19.42 -8.55 14.28
N LYS A 110 18.72 -8.25 15.38
CA LYS A 110 19.27 -8.40 16.73
C LYS A 110 19.69 -9.83 17.04
N SER A 111 18.84 -10.81 16.69
CA SER A 111 19.20 -12.22 16.88
C SER A 111 20.37 -12.63 16.01
N PHE A 112 20.44 -12.17 14.76
CA PHE A 112 21.51 -12.54 13.85
C PHE A 112 22.84 -11.90 14.23
N ALA A 113 22.81 -10.67 14.75
CA ALA A 113 23.96 -9.98 15.32
C ALA A 113 24.56 -10.74 16.51
N LEU A 114 23.72 -11.14 17.46
CA LEU A 114 24.17 -11.82 18.69
C LEU A 114 24.64 -13.27 18.49
N ASN A 115 24.36 -13.89 17.33
CA ASN A 115 24.75 -15.28 17.03
C ASN A 115 25.76 -15.38 15.88
N ASP A 116 26.32 -14.25 15.43
CA ASP A 116 27.17 -14.20 14.25
C ASP A 116 26.55 -14.96 13.05
N ALA A 117 25.25 -14.81 12.83
CA ALA A 117 24.55 -15.48 11.72
C ALA A 117 24.58 -14.65 10.43
N VAL A 118 24.64 -13.32 10.58
CA VAL A 118 24.75 -12.36 9.50
C VAL A 118 25.94 -11.45 9.78
N LEU A 119 26.69 -11.14 8.74
CA LEU A 119 27.89 -10.32 8.81
C LEU A 119 27.55 -8.85 9.10
N ASP A 120 28.25 -8.24 10.06
CA ASP A 120 28.25 -6.78 10.21
C ASP A 120 28.99 -6.15 9.02
N LEU A 121 28.25 -5.51 8.11
CA LEU A 121 28.75 -4.94 6.87
C LEU A 121 29.60 -3.69 7.07
N THR A 122 29.59 -3.08 8.26
CA THR A 122 30.23 -1.78 8.56
C THR A 122 31.70 -1.75 8.14
N ASN A 123 32.43 -2.85 8.29
CA ASN A 123 33.87 -2.94 7.99
C ASN A 123 34.19 -3.64 6.66
N TYR A 124 33.19 -4.12 5.92
CA TYR A 124 33.37 -4.90 4.70
C TYR A 124 32.95 -4.15 3.44
N VAL A 125 32.03 -3.19 3.57
CA VAL A 125 31.71 -2.26 2.49
C VAL A 125 32.78 -1.17 2.43
N ASN A 126 33.27 -0.88 1.23
CA ASN A 126 34.10 0.29 1.00
C ASN A 126 33.20 1.54 0.85
N TRP A 127 32.90 2.18 1.97
CA TRP A 127 32.03 3.37 2.00
C TRP A 127 32.56 4.58 1.23
N ASP A 128 33.82 4.59 0.80
CA ASP A 128 34.34 5.64 -0.08
C ASP A 128 33.76 5.54 -1.52
N ASN A 129 33.19 4.38 -1.89
CA ASN A 129 32.55 4.14 -3.18
C ASN A 129 31.07 4.57 -3.21
N TYR A 130 30.45 4.80 -2.05
CA TYR A 130 29.01 5.02 -1.91
C TYR A 130 28.72 6.22 -1.00
N ASP A 131 27.49 6.73 -1.02
CA ASP A 131 27.03 7.72 -0.05
C ASP A 131 26.05 7.08 0.96
N PRO A 132 26.53 6.52 2.08
CA PRO A 132 25.66 5.91 3.09
C PRO A 132 24.74 6.92 3.80
N ASN A 133 25.04 8.22 3.72
CA ASN A 133 24.18 9.27 4.29
C ASN A 133 23.23 9.86 3.24
N GLY A 134 23.30 9.40 1.99
CA GLY A 134 22.36 9.73 0.91
C GLY A 134 21.06 8.92 0.96
N LEU A 135 20.88 8.05 1.96
CA LEU A 135 19.63 7.32 2.24
C LEU A 135 18.93 7.90 3.47
N TRP A 136 17.64 7.58 3.61
CA TRP A 136 16.88 7.84 4.83
C TRP A 136 17.51 7.14 6.04
N ALA A 137 17.84 7.89 7.10
CA ALA A 137 18.53 7.34 8.27
C ALA A 137 17.75 6.19 8.95
N ASP A 138 16.42 6.27 8.94
CA ASP A 138 15.53 5.23 9.46
C ASP A 138 15.60 3.93 8.65
N SER A 139 15.83 4.02 7.34
CA SER A 139 15.95 2.84 6.46
C SER A 139 17.16 1.98 6.81
N ILE A 140 18.30 2.61 7.10
CA ILE A 140 19.51 1.91 7.58
C ILE A 140 19.34 1.52 9.05
N GLY A 141 18.71 2.40 9.85
CA GLY A 141 18.42 2.17 11.26
C GLY A 141 17.63 0.89 11.54
N ALA A 142 16.71 0.52 10.64
CA ALA A 142 15.97 -0.74 10.69
C ALA A 142 16.87 -1.99 10.70
N TYR A 143 18.10 -1.88 10.21
CA TYR A 143 19.12 -2.95 10.16
C TYR A 143 20.34 -2.70 11.03
N ALA A 144 20.33 -1.61 11.80
CA ALA A 144 21.40 -1.24 12.71
C ALA A 144 21.13 -1.79 14.11
N PHE A 145 22.16 -2.37 14.73
CA PHE A 145 22.09 -2.88 16.10
C PHE A 145 23.23 -2.29 16.94
N ALA A 146 22.86 -1.61 18.03
CA ALA A 146 23.79 -1.06 19.00
C ALA A 146 23.93 -2.03 20.19
N GLU A 147 24.96 -2.88 20.15
CA GLU A 147 25.17 -3.95 21.14
C GLU A 147 25.24 -3.43 22.59
N GLY A 148 25.86 -2.26 22.79
CA GLY A 148 26.04 -1.67 24.12
C GLY A 148 24.73 -1.34 24.85
N SER A 149 23.71 -0.90 24.10
CA SER A 149 22.36 -0.60 24.62
C SER A 149 21.34 -1.69 24.33
N GLY A 150 21.65 -2.64 23.44
CA GLY A 150 20.75 -3.70 23.02
C GLY A 150 19.58 -3.22 22.15
N THR A 151 19.71 -2.03 21.54
CA THR A 151 18.66 -1.36 20.76
C THR A 151 18.77 -1.63 19.26
N ILE A 152 17.63 -1.60 18.57
CA ILE A 152 17.46 -1.78 17.12
C ILE A 152 16.40 -0.81 16.61
N GLY A 153 16.47 -0.42 15.34
CA GLY A 153 15.45 0.41 14.68
C GLY A 153 15.70 1.91 14.84
N ASN A 154 16.71 2.29 15.63
CA ASN A 154 17.11 3.68 15.78
C ASN A 154 17.79 4.20 14.50
N PRO A 155 17.46 5.41 14.03
CA PRO A 155 18.17 6.03 12.92
C PRO A 155 19.67 6.15 13.21
N VAL A 156 20.48 5.93 12.18
CA VAL A 156 21.94 5.98 12.26
C VAL A 156 22.56 6.86 11.18
N THR A 157 23.70 7.45 11.49
CA THR A 157 24.51 8.26 10.56
C THR A 157 25.90 7.68 10.44
N TYR A 158 26.43 7.58 9.23
CA TYR A 158 27.83 7.18 9.00
C TYR A 158 28.77 8.36 9.25
N TYR A 159 29.78 8.14 10.08
CA TYR A 159 30.86 9.10 10.30
C TYR A 159 32.20 8.51 9.84
N ALA A 160 32.92 9.25 9.02
CA ALA A 160 34.30 8.93 8.68
C ALA A 160 35.21 9.06 9.91
N ALA A 161 36.34 8.36 9.93
CA ALA A 161 37.26 8.32 11.09
C ALA A 161 37.81 9.70 11.50
N SER A 162 37.77 10.69 10.60
CA SER A 162 38.18 12.07 10.85
C SER A 162 37.12 12.94 11.51
N ASP A 163 35.86 12.48 11.57
CA ASP A 163 34.74 13.23 12.14
C ASP A 163 34.80 13.24 13.67
N ALA A 164 34.32 14.33 14.30
CA ALA A 164 34.31 14.46 15.76
C ALA A 164 33.31 13.51 16.44
N ASN A 165 32.26 13.09 15.72
CA ASN A 165 31.25 12.15 16.19
C ASN A 165 31.70 10.69 16.07
N ALA A 166 32.77 10.40 15.31
CA ALA A 166 33.38 9.08 15.18
C ALA A 166 34.22 8.70 16.42
N THR A 167 33.61 8.72 17.60
CA THR A 167 34.29 8.54 18.91
C THR A 167 35.01 7.20 19.05
N ASN A 168 34.62 6.20 18.26
CA ASN A 168 35.24 4.88 18.18
C ASN A 168 35.58 4.48 16.73
N GLY A 169 36.16 5.42 15.98
CA GLY A 169 36.57 5.24 14.59
C GLY A 169 35.41 5.32 13.58
N ALA A 170 35.70 5.12 12.29
CA ALA A 170 34.68 5.17 11.25
C ALA A 170 33.55 4.15 11.50
N GLY A 171 32.32 4.50 11.14
CA GLY A 171 31.16 3.62 11.22
C GLY A 171 29.85 4.37 11.44
N PHE A 172 28.78 3.60 11.69
CA PHE A 172 27.44 4.12 11.96
C PHE A 172 27.24 4.40 13.44
N TYR A 173 26.58 5.52 13.74
CA TYR A 173 26.28 5.95 15.10
C TYR A 173 24.82 6.38 15.22
N ASN A 174 24.17 6.01 16.32
CA ASN A 174 22.83 6.48 16.64
C ASN A 174 22.85 7.90 17.24
N ALA A 175 21.67 8.49 17.45
CA ALA A 175 21.54 9.83 18.04
C ALA A 175 22.16 9.99 19.44
N ASN A 176 22.31 8.89 20.19
CA ASN A 176 22.96 8.86 21.50
C ASN A 176 24.50 8.80 21.40
N GLY A 177 25.06 8.77 20.19
CA GLY A 177 26.50 8.67 19.94
C GLY A 177 27.05 7.26 20.15
N GLU A 178 26.19 6.24 20.22
CA GLU A 178 26.60 4.84 20.32
C GLU A 178 26.87 4.27 18.93
N LYS A 179 27.99 3.56 18.77
CA LYS A 179 28.33 2.90 17.53
C LYS A 179 27.43 1.67 17.32
N ALA A 180 26.86 1.55 16.13
CA ALA A 180 26.02 0.42 15.74
C ALA A 180 26.68 -0.36 14.59
N GLY A 181 26.50 -1.69 14.60
CA GLY A 181 26.79 -2.54 13.44
C GLY A 181 25.59 -2.55 12.49
N VAL A 182 25.85 -2.67 11.19
CA VAL A 182 24.81 -2.72 10.14
C VAL A 182 24.80 -4.11 9.54
N TYR A 183 23.72 -4.85 9.77
CA TYR A 183 23.64 -6.28 9.44
C TYR A 183 22.90 -6.56 8.13
N ALA A 184 22.32 -5.52 7.52
CA ALA A 184 21.81 -5.58 6.15
C ALA A 184 21.68 -4.15 5.60
N LEU A 185 21.57 -4.01 4.29
CA LEU A 185 21.31 -2.75 3.62
C LEU A 185 19.92 -2.74 2.98
N PRO A 186 19.12 -1.69 3.18
CA PRO A 186 17.71 -1.66 2.76
C PRO A 186 17.58 -1.84 1.24
N LYS A 187 16.80 -2.82 0.78
CA LYS A 187 16.40 -2.93 -0.63
C LYS A 187 15.60 -1.71 -1.05
N ASP A 188 14.61 -1.38 -0.22
CA ASP A 188 13.70 -0.28 -0.39
C ASP A 188 13.34 0.30 0.98
N PHE A 189 12.80 1.52 0.95
CA PHE A 189 12.12 2.12 2.09
C PHE A 189 10.68 2.41 1.68
N SER A 190 9.80 1.49 2.03
CA SER A 190 8.48 1.41 1.44
C SER A 190 7.40 1.89 2.39
N SER A 191 6.63 2.89 1.98
CA SER A 191 5.42 3.30 2.70
C SER A 191 4.24 2.40 2.33
N PHE A 192 3.56 1.88 3.34
CA PHE A 192 2.23 1.30 3.26
C PHE A 192 1.21 2.35 3.69
N GLY A 193 0.48 2.87 2.71
CA GLY A 193 -0.56 3.88 2.91
C GLY A 193 -1.85 3.49 2.21
N LEU A 194 -2.77 4.45 2.10
CA LEU A 194 -4.10 4.23 1.55
C LEU A 194 -4.17 4.67 0.09
N ALA A 195 -4.58 3.76 -0.79
CA ALA A 195 -4.94 4.05 -2.17
C ALA A 195 -6.46 4.11 -2.36
N TYR A 196 -6.88 4.79 -3.42
CA TYR A 196 -8.25 4.84 -3.88
C TYR A 196 -8.33 4.74 -5.41
N ASN A 197 -9.45 4.24 -5.92
CA ASN A 197 -9.70 4.24 -7.36
C ASN A 197 -10.36 5.54 -7.79
N ARG A 198 -9.62 6.39 -8.50
CA ARG A 198 -10.07 7.70 -9.03
C ARG A 198 -11.32 7.61 -9.88
N ASN A 199 -11.55 6.47 -10.53
CA ASN A 199 -12.72 6.28 -11.37
C ASN A 199 -14.03 6.39 -10.58
N PHE A 200 -14.04 6.17 -9.26
CA PHE A 200 -15.21 6.43 -8.40
C PHE A 200 -15.42 7.91 -8.09
N PHE A 201 -14.45 8.79 -8.34
CA PHE A 201 -14.48 10.19 -7.91
C PHE A 201 -14.31 11.17 -9.07
N THR A 202 -14.66 10.76 -10.30
CA THR A 202 -14.77 11.68 -11.45
C THR A 202 -15.75 12.81 -11.15
N GLU A 203 -15.65 13.95 -11.84
CA GLU A 203 -16.56 15.09 -11.63
C GLU A 203 -18.04 14.68 -11.75
N ALA A 204 -18.37 13.85 -12.75
CA ALA A 204 -19.72 13.33 -12.97
C ALA A 204 -20.23 12.49 -11.78
N LEU A 205 -19.38 11.68 -11.16
CA LEU A 205 -19.75 10.88 -9.99
C LEU A 205 -19.85 11.74 -8.73
N ARG A 206 -18.91 12.68 -8.51
CA ARG A 206 -18.98 13.66 -7.41
C ARG A 206 -20.29 14.47 -7.48
N GLU A 207 -20.68 14.92 -8.67
CA GLU A 207 -21.97 15.59 -8.91
C GLU A 207 -23.15 14.64 -8.63
N ALA A 208 -23.09 13.39 -9.07
CA ALA A 208 -24.15 12.42 -8.83
C ALA A 208 -24.37 12.14 -7.33
N TYR A 209 -23.30 11.98 -6.56
CA TYR A 209 -23.37 11.76 -5.10
C TYR A 209 -23.94 12.97 -4.36
N THR A 210 -23.63 14.18 -4.82
CA THR A 210 -24.06 15.44 -4.18
C THR A 210 -25.39 15.99 -4.69
N SER A 211 -26.00 15.35 -5.70
CA SER A 211 -27.31 15.75 -6.26
C SER A 211 -28.39 14.67 -6.14
N THR A 212 -28.01 13.42 -5.88
CA THR A 212 -28.96 12.32 -5.72
C THR A 212 -29.52 12.32 -4.31
N VAL A 213 -30.77 12.75 -4.15
CA VAL A 213 -31.52 12.62 -2.89
C VAL A 213 -31.87 11.16 -2.64
N ASP A 214 -31.56 10.66 -1.44
CA ASP A 214 -31.98 9.31 -1.03
C ASP A 214 -33.50 9.20 -0.98
N THR A 215 -33.99 8.08 -1.51
CA THR A 215 -35.42 7.76 -1.60
C THR A 215 -35.75 6.45 -0.91
N ARG A 216 -34.76 5.79 -0.31
CA ARG A 216 -34.91 4.47 0.33
C ARG A 216 -34.69 4.53 1.85
N GLY A 217 -34.61 5.74 2.42
CA GLY A 217 -34.76 6.01 3.85
C GLY A 217 -33.51 5.79 4.68
N ALA A 218 -32.34 5.82 4.06
CA ALA A 218 -31.05 5.60 4.68
C ALA A 218 -30.22 6.88 4.87
N VAL A 219 -30.52 7.97 4.17
CA VAL A 219 -29.75 9.23 4.26
C VAL A 219 -30.67 10.41 4.57
N MET A 220 -30.42 11.09 5.69
CA MET A 220 -31.26 12.17 6.20
C MET A 220 -30.44 13.41 6.57
N ASP A 221 -31.03 14.58 6.42
CA ASP A 221 -30.53 15.80 7.03
C ASP A 221 -30.78 15.81 8.55
N MET A 222 -30.28 16.84 9.24
CA MET A 222 -30.46 16.97 10.69
C MET A 222 -31.91 17.31 11.10
N ASN A 223 -32.79 17.65 10.16
CA ASN A 223 -34.23 17.83 10.37
C ASN A 223 -35.02 16.52 10.14
N GLY A 224 -34.34 15.41 9.81
CA GLY A 224 -34.95 14.13 9.52
C GLY A 224 -35.65 14.07 8.17
N GLN A 225 -35.30 14.94 7.22
CA GLN A 225 -35.76 14.89 5.84
C GLN A 225 -34.75 14.14 4.96
N PRO A 226 -35.19 13.39 3.94
CA PRO A 226 -34.27 12.80 2.98
C PRO A 226 -33.41 13.87 2.30
N THR A 227 -32.12 13.59 2.14
CA THR A 227 -31.13 14.52 1.58
C THR A 227 -30.22 13.81 0.58
N ASN A 228 -29.29 14.54 -0.03
CA ASN A 228 -28.31 13.99 -0.95
C ASN A 228 -27.44 12.93 -0.27
N LEU A 229 -26.96 11.94 -1.03
CA LEU A 229 -26.12 10.86 -0.50
C LEU A 229 -24.85 11.37 0.19
N ILE A 230 -24.24 12.43 -0.34
CA ILE A 230 -23.10 13.12 0.28
C ILE A 230 -23.38 14.63 0.28
N ASN A 231 -23.15 15.30 1.41
CA ASN A 231 -23.22 16.76 1.54
C ASN A 231 -21.90 17.28 2.11
N ILE A 232 -21.00 17.75 1.24
CA ILE A 232 -19.68 18.25 1.66
C ILE A 232 -19.84 19.43 2.63
N GLY A 233 -19.10 19.38 3.74
CA GLY A 233 -19.10 20.39 4.80
C GLY A 233 -20.38 20.49 5.62
N LYS A 234 -21.33 19.55 5.48
CA LYS A 234 -22.57 19.50 6.28
C LYS A 234 -22.74 18.13 6.92
N THR A 235 -23.20 18.12 8.16
CA THR A 235 -23.51 16.87 8.86
C THR A 235 -24.69 16.19 8.19
N THR A 236 -24.50 14.92 7.83
CA THR A 236 -25.52 14.05 7.26
C THR A 236 -25.73 12.85 8.19
N ARG A 237 -26.99 12.43 8.38
CA ARG A 237 -27.33 11.25 9.18
C ARG A 237 -27.53 10.04 8.28
N TYR A 238 -26.71 9.03 8.49
CA TYR A 238 -26.72 7.76 7.78
C TYR A 238 -27.35 6.67 8.64
N TYR A 239 -28.20 5.87 8.01
CA TYR A 239 -28.71 4.61 8.53
C TYR A 239 -28.21 3.46 7.63
N PRO A 240 -26.93 3.06 7.76
CA PRO A 240 -26.40 1.94 7.01
C PRO A 240 -27.24 0.68 7.20
N PHE A 241 -27.31 -0.10 6.13
CA PHE A 241 -27.93 -1.41 6.06
C PHE A 241 -27.26 -2.21 4.95
N ASN A 242 -27.54 -3.52 4.89
CA ASN A 242 -27.07 -4.37 3.82
C ASN A 242 -27.81 -4.12 2.49
N TYR A 243 -27.38 -3.09 1.75
CA TYR A 243 -27.98 -2.71 0.47
C TYR A 243 -27.74 -3.73 -0.66
N TYR A 244 -26.85 -4.71 -0.48
CA TYR A 244 -26.69 -5.81 -1.45
C TYR A 244 -27.88 -6.77 -1.40
N ARG A 245 -28.54 -6.88 -0.24
CA ARG A 245 -29.66 -7.81 -0.01
C ARG A 245 -31.02 -7.15 -0.01
N TYR A 246 -31.09 -5.91 0.48
CA TYR A 246 -32.36 -5.22 0.70
C TYR A 246 -32.45 -3.98 -0.18
N ASP A 247 -33.67 -3.59 -0.53
CA ASP A 247 -33.89 -2.41 -1.36
C ASP A 247 -33.95 -1.12 -0.57
N ASN A 248 -34.27 -1.19 0.72
CA ASN A 248 -34.40 -0.01 1.58
C ASN A 248 -34.12 -0.35 3.04
N TYR A 249 -33.79 0.68 3.81
CA TYR A 249 -33.45 0.54 5.23
C TYR A 249 -34.58 -0.08 6.06
N GLN A 250 -35.84 0.29 5.78
CA GLN A 250 -36.99 -0.20 6.54
C GLN A 250 -37.23 -1.70 6.32
N GLU A 251 -37.04 -2.19 5.10
CA GLU A 251 -37.10 -3.62 4.77
C GLU A 251 -35.99 -4.38 5.49
N ALA A 252 -34.74 -3.90 5.38
CA ALA A 252 -33.60 -4.50 6.07
C ALA A 252 -33.83 -4.59 7.59
N LEU A 253 -34.25 -3.49 8.20
CA LEU A 253 -34.57 -3.44 9.62
C LEU A 253 -35.70 -4.41 10.01
N SER A 254 -36.73 -4.52 9.17
CA SER A 254 -37.85 -5.44 9.40
C SER A 254 -37.45 -6.91 9.25
N ALA A 255 -36.47 -7.18 8.38
CA ALA A 255 -35.88 -8.50 8.17
C ALA A 255 -34.85 -8.87 9.25
N GLY A 256 -34.51 -7.96 10.16
CA GLY A 256 -33.52 -8.18 11.20
C GLY A 256 -32.08 -8.09 10.71
N ASP A 257 -31.83 -7.33 9.64
CA ASP A 257 -30.47 -7.02 9.17
C ASP A 257 -29.64 -6.43 10.34
N PRO A 258 -28.49 -7.05 10.69
CA PRO A 258 -27.72 -6.64 11.85
C PRO A 258 -27.15 -5.22 11.70
N ILE A 259 -26.86 -4.79 10.47
CA ILE A 259 -26.34 -3.45 10.18
C ILE A 259 -27.42 -2.39 10.35
N ALA A 260 -28.61 -2.63 9.79
CA ALA A 260 -29.78 -1.78 10.02
C ALA A 260 -30.17 -1.70 11.51
N ALA A 261 -30.04 -2.81 12.25
CA ALA A 261 -30.29 -2.83 13.68
C ALA A 261 -29.27 -2.03 14.48
N ALA A 262 -27.98 -2.13 14.14
CA ALA A 262 -26.90 -1.36 14.75
C ALA A 262 -27.09 0.14 14.52
N SER A 263 -27.36 0.55 13.27
CA SER A 263 -27.60 1.96 12.92
C SER A 263 -28.83 2.51 13.65
N LYS A 264 -29.92 1.74 13.77
CA LYS A 264 -31.09 2.14 14.59
C LYS A 264 -30.74 2.39 16.06
N LYS A 265 -29.91 1.53 16.65
CA LYS A 265 -29.57 1.59 18.09
C LYS A 265 -28.86 2.90 18.46
N VAL A 266 -28.05 3.42 17.54
CA VAL A 266 -27.37 4.71 17.70
C VAL A 266 -28.14 5.88 17.07
N GLU A 267 -29.40 5.64 16.71
CA GLU A 267 -30.28 6.62 16.06
C GLU A 267 -29.73 7.19 14.74
N GLY A 268 -28.90 6.41 14.04
CA GLY A 268 -28.18 6.80 12.83
C GLY A 268 -26.84 7.45 13.15
N TYR A 269 -25.85 7.16 12.31
CA TYR A 269 -24.50 7.74 12.37
C TYR A 269 -24.55 9.13 11.77
N GLU A 270 -24.05 10.13 12.48
CA GLU A 270 -24.02 11.52 11.98
C GLU A 270 -22.58 11.85 11.63
N VAL A 271 -22.32 12.28 10.38
CA VAL A 271 -20.95 12.46 9.88
C VAL A 271 -20.89 13.72 9.02
N THR A 272 -19.82 14.50 9.19
CA THR A 272 -19.53 15.71 8.39
C THR A 272 -18.37 15.42 7.44
N ILE A 273 -18.68 15.09 6.18
CA ILE A 273 -17.65 14.79 5.18
C ILE A 273 -17.02 16.10 4.69
N MET A 274 -15.70 16.23 4.80
CA MET A 274 -15.00 17.49 4.55
C MET A 274 -14.52 17.68 3.11
N GLY A 275 -14.42 16.64 2.30
CA GLY A 275 -13.95 16.74 0.92
C GLY A 275 -13.95 15.40 0.22
N TRP A 276 -13.22 15.30 -0.89
CA TRP A 276 -13.05 14.07 -1.67
C TRP A 276 -11.64 13.50 -1.52
N PRO A 277 -11.45 12.18 -1.75
CA PRO A 277 -10.12 11.61 -1.66
C PRO A 277 -9.23 12.14 -2.79
N GLY A 278 -7.97 12.41 -2.46
CA GLY A 278 -6.96 13.00 -3.35
C GLY A 278 -7.14 14.49 -3.62
N ASP A 279 -8.14 15.16 -3.06
CA ASP A 279 -8.19 16.63 -3.10
C ASP A 279 -7.05 17.20 -2.24
N THR A 280 -6.40 18.23 -2.77
CA THR A 280 -5.34 18.97 -2.09
C THR A 280 -5.69 20.45 -1.91
N TYR A 281 -4.96 21.11 -1.04
CA TYR A 281 -5.11 22.53 -0.73
C TYR A 281 -3.79 23.12 -0.24
N LEU A 282 -3.62 24.44 -0.32
CA LEU A 282 -2.44 25.09 0.25
C LEU A 282 -2.62 25.27 1.74
N ARG A 283 -1.69 24.71 2.50
CA ARG A 283 -1.68 24.81 3.96
C ARG A 283 -1.40 26.23 4.39
N THR A 284 -2.00 26.57 5.51
CA THR A 284 -1.76 27.83 6.21
C THR A 284 -1.29 27.53 7.63
N ASP A 285 -0.43 28.40 8.16
CA ASP A 285 0.00 28.35 9.55
C ASP A 285 -1.12 28.82 10.49
N ALA A 286 -0.85 28.84 11.80
CA ALA A 286 -1.81 29.27 12.80
C ALA A 286 -2.24 30.76 12.69
N ASN A 287 -1.55 31.57 11.88
CA ASN A 287 -1.88 32.96 11.59
C ASN A 287 -2.67 33.12 10.28
N GLY A 288 -2.88 32.03 9.54
CA GLY A 288 -3.50 32.05 8.21
C GLY A 288 -2.53 32.39 7.08
N ASP A 289 -1.22 32.49 7.36
CA ASP A 289 -0.20 32.72 6.35
C ASP A 289 0.15 31.40 5.66
N PRO A 290 0.48 31.36 4.35
CA PRO A 290 0.87 30.13 3.68
C PRO A 290 2.05 29.45 4.40
N VAL A 291 1.95 28.14 4.62
CA VAL A 291 3.11 27.34 5.07
C VAL A 291 4.22 27.51 4.03
N ALA A 292 5.43 27.78 4.49
CA ALA A 292 6.60 27.86 3.62
C ALA A 292 7.09 26.44 3.30
N ASP A 293 7.60 26.24 2.09
CA ASP A 293 8.28 25.00 1.74
C ASP A 293 9.67 24.99 2.39
N ASP A 294 9.97 24.01 3.25
CA ASP A 294 11.30 23.83 3.80
C ASP A 294 12.21 23.20 2.74
N PRO A 295 13.27 23.88 2.26
CA PRO A 295 14.17 23.32 1.26
C PRO A 295 15.00 22.13 1.77
N THR A 296 14.86 21.75 3.04
CA THR A 296 15.51 20.55 3.63
C THR A 296 14.61 19.31 3.60
N THR A 297 13.32 19.46 3.29
CA THR A 297 12.41 18.34 3.05
C THR A 297 12.36 18.00 1.57
N GLN A 298 12.15 16.72 1.25
CA GLN A 298 12.17 16.19 -0.12
C GLN A 298 10.78 16.13 -0.74
N TYR A 299 9.81 16.67 -0.03
CA TYR A 299 8.42 16.86 -0.45
C TYR A 299 8.03 18.33 -0.21
N ASP A 300 7.01 18.76 -0.94
CA ASP A 300 6.39 20.07 -0.85
C ASP A 300 5.49 20.16 0.38
N GLU A 301 5.95 20.87 1.41
CA GLU A 301 5.23 21.00 2.68
C GLU A 301 4.00 21.89 2.60
N ARG A 302 3.91 22.71 1.55
CA ARG A 302 2.81 23.65 1.32
C ARG A 302 1.51 22.91 1.00
N ILE A 303 1.61 21.65 0.56
CA ILE A 303 0.46 20.84 0.15
C ILE A 303 -0.16 20.16 1.37
N GLY A 304 -1.43 20.46 1.57
CA GLY A 304 -2.31 19.74 2.48
C GLY A 304 -3.21 18.79 1.69
N TYR A 305 -3.52 17.66 2.30
CA TYR A 305 -4.34 16.62 1.71
C TYR A 305 -5.65 16.48 2.48
N VAL A 306 -6.77 16.31 1.78
CA VAL A 306 -8.02 15.94 2.43
C VAL A 306 -7.82 14.61 3.16
N THR A 307 -7.78 14.69 4.49
CA THR A 307 -7.54 13.57 5.39
C THR A 307 -8.84 13.26 6.09
N TYR A 308 -9.34 12.04 6.00
CA TYR A 308 -10.59 11.67 6.64
C TYR A 308 -10.40 11.30 8.11
N THR A 309 -11.44 11.54 8.92
CA THR A 309 -11.61 10.80 10.17
C THR A 309 -12.14 9.39 9.90
N TYR A 310 -12.07 8.47 10.86
CA TYR A 310 -12.64 7.12 10.73
C TYR A 310 -14.12 7.12 10.28
N ALA A 311 -14.95 7.99 10.84
CA ALA A 311 -16.36 8.10 10.50
C ALA A 311 -16.58 8.62 9.06
N GLU A 312 -15.82 9.64 8.66
CA GLU A 312 -15.83 10.19 7.29
C GLU A 312 -15.43 9.12 6.26
N TYR A 313 -14.38 8.37 6.54
CA TYR A 313 -13.90 7.27 5.70
C TYR A 313 -14.98 6.18 5.50
N GLY A 314 -15.61 5.73 6.60
CA GLY A 314 -16.72 4.77 6.56
C GLY A 314 -17.95 5.29 5.81
N ALA A 315 -18.34 6.55 6.05
CA ALA A 315 -19.50 7.16 5.42
C ALA A 315 -19.33 7.31 3.90
N VAL A 316 -18.16 7.77 3.43
CA VAL A 316 -17.86 7.90 2.01
C VAL A 316 -17.89 6.52 1.33
N ALA A 317 -17.22 5.53 1.93
CA ALA A 317 -17.20 4.16 1.40
C ALA A 317 -18.60 3.56 1.24
N TRP A 318 -19.43 3.66 2.28
CA TRP A 318 -20.81 3.17 2.24
C TRP A 318 -21.67 3.95 1.23
N ALA A 319 -21.60 5.29 1.20
CA ALA A 319 -22.43 6.11 0.33
C ALA A 319 -22.12 5.88 -1.16
N VAL A 320 -20.84 5.74 -1.52
CA VAL A 320 -20.40 5.44 -2.90
C VAL A 320 -20.85 4.05 -3.33
N GLY A 321 -20.63 3.02 -2.49
CA GLY A 321 -21.10 1.65 -2.78
C GLY A 321 -22.63 1.56 -2.88
N TYR A 322 -23.33 2.29 -2.01
CA TYR A 322 -24.78 2.39 -2.02
C TYR A 322 -25.32 3.09 -3.28
N TYR A 323 -24.69 4.17 -3.73
CA TYR A 323 -25.01 4.81 -5.01
C TYR A 323 -24.87 3.82 -6.17
N ALA A 324 -23.72 3.15 -6.25
CA ALA A 324 -23.44 2.20 -7.33
C ALA A 324 -24.50 1.09 -7.39
N ALA A 325 -24.89 0.55 -6.23
CA ALA A 325 -25.85 -0.54 -6.16
C ALA A 325 -27.31 -0.12 -6.39
N LYS A 326 -27.69 1.13 -6.06
CA LYS A 326 -29.12 1.53 -6.00
C LYS A 326 -29.54 2.68 -6.89
N TYR A 327 -28.60 3.47 -7.40
CA TYR A 327 -28.86 4.72 -8.11
C TYR A 327 -28.15 4.81 -9.47
N ASP A 328 -27.00 4.15 -9.64
CA ASP A 328 -26.29 4.13 -10.93
C ASP A 328 -26.91 3.18 -11.96
N LEU A 329 -27.85 2.34 -11.57
CA LEU A 329 -28.46 1.34 -12.45
C LEU A 329 -29.54 1.93 -13.36
N ASP A 330 -29.56 1.48 -14.60
CA ASP A 330 -30.66 1.64 -15.57
C ASP A 330 -30.93 0.28 -16.25
N THR A 331 -31.93 0.19 -17.12
CA THR A 331 -32.37 -1.08 -17.71
C THR A 331 -32.37 -1.03 -19.24
N VAL A 332 -31.76 -2.03 -19.86
CA VAL A 332 -31.86 -2.29 -21.30
C VAL A 332 -32.75 -3.52 -21.52
N ILE A 333 -33.66 -3.43 -22.50
CA ILE A 333 -34.55 -4.55 -22.86
C ILE A 333 -33.96 -5.30 -24.06
N TYR A 334 -33.46 -6.51 -23.83
CA TYR A 334 -32.95 -7.39 -24.90
C TYR A 334 -33.70 -8.72 -24.91
N ASN A 335 -34.17 -9.15 -26.09
CA ASN A 335 -34.96 -10.39 -26.23
C ASN A 335 -36.16 -10.53 -25.25
N LYS A 336 -36.75 -9.39 -24.82
CA LYS A 336 -37.83 -9.32 -23.81
C LYS A 336 -37.42 -9.72 -22.39
N VAL A 337 -36.12 -9.67 -22.11
CA VAL A 337 -35.55 -9.74 -20.77
C VAL A 337 -35.00 -8.36 -20.45
N ASP A 338 -35.17 -7.95 -19.19
CA ASP A 338 -34.67 -6.69 -18.66
C ASP A 338 -33.30 -6.96 -18.03
N ASP A 339 -32.26 -6.39 -18.62
CA ASP A 339 -30.88 -6.48 -18.11
C ASP A 339 -30.52 -5.12 -17.50
N GLN A 340 -29.98 -5.11 -16.29
CA GLN A 340 -29.50 -3.89 -15.65
C GLN A 340 -28.14 -3.49 -16.21
N TYR A 341 -27.79 -2.20 -16.17
CA TYR A 341 -26.45 -1.70 -16.49
C TYR A 341 -26.13 -0.42 -15.70
N HIS A 342 -24.84 -0.18 -15.44
CA HIS A 342 -24.32 1.03 -14.81
C HIS A 342 -24.25 2.20 -15.79
N LYS A 343 -24.82 3.36 -15.42
CA LYS A 343 -24.85 4.57 -16.25
C LYS A 343 -23.51 5.30 -16.24
N LEU A 344 -22.94 5.51 -15.05
CA LEU A 344 -21.68 6.24 -14.87
C LEU A 344 -20.53 5.28 -14.59
N LEU A 345 -20.76 4.21 -13.81
CA LEU A 345 -19.74 3.20 -13.51
C LEU A 345 -19.58 2.18 -14.66
N THR A 346 -19.38 2.68 -15.87
CA THR A 346 -19.46 1.87 -17.10
C THR A 346 -18.41 0.77 -17.20
N TRP A 347 -17.29 0.87 -16.49
CA TRP A 347 -16.26 -0.17 -16.43
C TRP A 347 -16.71 -1.43 -15.68
N LEU A 348 -17.79 -1.33 -14.89
CA LEU A 348 -18.42 -2.48 -14.23
C LEU A 348 -19.40 -3.23 -15.14
N ASN A 349 -19.65 -2.72 -16.36
CA ASN A 349 -20.51 -3.39 -17.31
C ASN A 349 -19.73 -4.41 -18.15
N GLU A 350 -20.34 -5.57 -18.36
CA GLU A 350 -19.93 -6.54 -19.36
C GLU A 350 -20.54 -6.18 -20.72
N THR A 351 -19.70 -6.06 -21.75
CA THR A 351 -20.18 -5.94 -23.14
C THR A 351 -20.66 -7.29 -23.67
N VAL A 352 -21.96 -7.40 -23.92
CA VAL A 352 -22.59 -8.56 -24.54
C VAL A 352 -22.38 -8.52 -26.06
N ARG A 353 -21.94 -9.65 -26.63
CA ARG A 353 -21.62 -9.79 -28.06
C ARG A 353 -22.40 -10.93 -28.72
N ASP A 354 -22.65 -10.80 -30.02
CA ASP A 354 -23.23 -11.88 -30.82
C ASP A 354 -22.20 -12.99 -31.14
N SER A 355 -22.65 -14.07 -31.79
CA SER A 355 -21.78 -15.20 -32.19
C SER A 355 -20.70 -14.86 -33.22
N ARG A 356 -20.69 -13.63 -33.74
CA ARG A 356 -19.70 -13.10 -34.69
C ARG A 356 -18.79 -12.05 -34.02
N GLY A 357 -18.96 -11.78 -32.72
CA GLY A 357 -18.18 -10.82 -31.96
C GLY A 357 -18.69 -9.36 -32.01
N ASN A 358 -19.83 -9.10 -32.67
CA ASN A 358 -20.39 -7.74 -32.73
C ASN A 358 -21.02 -7.38 -31.37
N ARG A 359 -20.76 -6.17 -30.88
CA ARG A 359 -21.38 -5.62 -29.66
C ARG A 359 -22.90 -5.50 -29.84
N LEU A 360 -23.65 -5.99 -28.86
CA LEU A 360 -25.12 -5.94 -28.83
C LEU A 360 -25.61 -4.85 -27.86
N TYR A 361 -25.22 -4.96 -26.59
CA TYR A 361 -25.52 -4.04 -25.49
C TYR A 361 -24.51 -4.33 -24.36
N ASP A 362 -24.52 -3.52 -23.30
CA ASP A 362 -23.77 -3.81 -22.09
C ASP A 362 -24.73 -4.07 -20.93
N ARG A 363 -24.30 -4.89 -19.97
CA ARG A 363 -25.06 -5.23 -18.77
C ARG A 363 -24.17 -5.18 -17.54
N ALA A 364 -24.74 -4.86 -16.38
CA ALA A 364 -24.09 -4.98 -15.10
C ALA A 364 -23.72 -6.45 -14.86
N ILE A 365 -22.59 -6.68 -14.23
CA ILE A 365 -22.13 -8.03 -13.93
C ILE A 365 -22.94 -8.54 -12.74
N ASP A 366 -23.84 -9.51 -12.99
CA ASP A 366 -24.86 -10.02 -12.04
C ASP A 366 -24.30 -10.52 -10.68
N VAL A 367 -22.97 -10.66 -10.52
CA VAL A 367 -22.30 -11.28 -9.36
C VAL A 367 -21.31 -10.38 -8.63
N ASP A 368 -21.17 -9.10 -9.02
CA ASP A 368 -20.06 -8.28 -8.54
C ASP A 368 -20.46 -6.86 -8.16
N PHE A 369 -20.46 -6.58 -6.85
CA PHE A 369 -20.82 -5.28 -6.30
C PHE A 369 -19.62 -4.33 -6.13
N VAL A 370 -19.91 -3.07 -5.79
CA VAL A 370 -18.91 -2.10 -5.34
C VAL A 370 -18.76 -2.18 -3.83
N TYR A 371 -17.52 -2.19 -3.37
CA TYR A 371 -17.13 -2.29 -1.97
C TYR A 371 -16.25 -1.11 -1.55
N GLY A 372 -16.30 -0.79 -0.26
CA GLY A 372 -15.45 0.23 0.35
C GLY A 372 -13.98 -0.14 0.36
N ASN A 373 -13.62 -1.24 1.02
CA ASN A 373 -12.26 -1.78 1.08
C ASN A 373 -12.23 -3.28 1.42
N ASP A 374 -11.04 -3.82 1.70
CA ASP A 374 -10.89 -5.04 2.49
C ASP A 374 -9.89 -4.90 3.66
N GLN A 375 -10.36 -4.32 4.76
CA GLN A 375 -9.57 -4.12 5.99
C GLN A 375 -9.34 -5.38 6.86
N TYR A 376 -9.48 -6.61 6.35
CA TYR A 376 -9.20 -7.83 7.16
C TYR A 376 -7.89 -8.54 6.84
N GLU A 377 -7.06 -7.97 5.96
CA GLU A 377 -5.73 -8.48 5.59
C GLU A 377 -4.64 -8.08 6.60
N GLY A 378 -4.78 -8.54 7.85
CA GLY A 378 -3.67 -8.57 8.82
C GLY A 378 -3.41 -7.28 9.60
N THR A 379 -2.30 -7.26 10.32
CA THR A 379 -1.88 -6.19 11.25
C THR A 379 -1.42 -4.92 10.53
N LEU A 380 -1.08 -5.03 9.24
CA LEU A 380 -0.52 -3.96 8.41
C LEU A 380 -1.40 -2.70 8.40
N TYR A 381 -2.70 -2.88 8.17
CA TYR A 381 -3.67 -1.79 8.14
C TYR A 381 -3.96 -1.22 9.53
N LEU A 382 -4.00 -2.10 10.54
CA LEU A 382 -4.30 -1.69 11.91
C LEU A 382 -3.21 -0.77 12.45
N THR A 383 -1.92 -1.06 12.19
CA THR A 383 -0.80 -0.24 12.68
C THR A 383 -0.90 1.21 12.20
N ALA A 384 -1.26 1.46 10.94
CA ALA A 384 -1.42 2.83 10.43
C ALA A 384 -2.55 3.59 11.15
N TRP A 385 -3.67 2.93 11.46
CA TRP A 385 -4.78 3.52 12.22
C TRP A 385 -4.41 3.81 13.66
N LEU A 386 -3.63 2.93 14.30
CA LEU A 386 -3.14 3.10 15.66
C LEU A 386 -2.18 4.29 15.77
N LEU A 387 -1.20 4.35 14.88
CA LEU A 387 -0.28 5.48 14.78
C LEU A 387 -1.04 6.80 14.53
N GLY A 388 -2.07 6.73 13.67
CA GLY A 388 -3.00 7.83 13.40
C GLY A 388 -3.80 8.33 14.61
N ASN A 389 -3.83 7.55 15.70
CA ASN A 389 -4.47 7.86 16.98
C ASN A 389 -3.45 8.11 18.10
N GLY A 390 -2.17 8.26 17.77
CA GLY A 390 -1.09 8.51 18.74
C GLY A 390 -0.79 7.33 19.66
N VAL A 391 -1.05 6.09 19.21
CA VAL A 391 -0.83 4.88 20.01
C VAL A 391 0.02 3.84 19.29
N ASP A 392 0.90 3.19 20.05
CA ASP A 392 1.67 2.02 19.63
C ASP A 392 1.13 0.73 20.28
N ILE A 393 1.47 -0.42 19.70
CA ILE A 393 1.03 -1.74 20.15
C ILE A 393 1.88 -2.23 21.33
N ILE A 394 3.17 -1.89 21.34
CA ILE A 394 4.19 -2.46 22.22
C ILE A 394 5.12 -1.35 22.75
N SER A 395 5.77 -1.57 23.89
CA SER A 395 6.78 -0.66 24.44
C SER A 395 8.03 -0.54 23.56
N ASP A 396 8.77 0.57 23.67
CA ASP A 396 10.04 0.82 22.94
C ASP A 396 11.12 -0.26 23.13
N ASP A 397 11.11 -0.96 24.28
CA ASP A 397 12.01 -2.08 24.56
C ASP A 397 11.51 -3.42 23.99
N TYR A 398 10.36 -3.39 23.32
CA TYR A 398 9.64 -4.50 22.69
C TYR A 398 9.27 -5.63 23.66
N ARG A 399 9.06 -5.32 24.95
CA ARG A 399 8.79 -6.33 26.00
C ARG A 399 7.40 -6.29 26.58
N SER A 400 6.60 -5.24 26.35
CA SER A 400 5.24 -5.18 26.90
C SER A 400 4.20 -4.67 25.92
N VAL A 401 3.06 -5.36 25.88
CA VAL A 401 1.83 -4.94 25.18
C VAL A 401 0.77 -4.42 26.13
N ARG A 402 1.10 -4.22 27.41
CA ARG A 402 0.18 -3.67 28.41
C ARG A 402 0.30 -2.16 28.43
N ALA A 403 -0.82 -1.47 28.63
CA ALA A 403 -0.94 -0.04 28.58
C ALA A 403 0.14 0.68 29.39
N GLY A 404 0.85 1.60 28.74
CA GLY A 404 1.92 2.38 29.33
C GLY A 404 2.28 3.59 28.47
N THR A 405 3.44 4.18 28.75
CA THR A 405 3.97 5.34 28.02
C THR A 405 5.41 5.06 27.62
N ASN A 406 5.72 5.26 26.35
CA ASN A 406 7.05 5.13 25.77
C ASN A 406 7.98 6.27 26.24
N GLU A 407 9.28 6.17 25.98
CA GLU A 407 10.25 7.18 26.41
C GLU A 407 10.00 8.55 25.74
N ASP A 408 9.43 8.54 24.54
CA ASP A 408 9.04 9.72 23.76
C ASP A 408 7.71 10.36 24.23
N GLY A 409 6.98 9.72 25.14
CA GLY A 409 5.70 10.16 25.65
C GLY A 409 4.47 9.62 24.92
N SER A 410 4.64 8.83 23.86
CA SER A 410 3.53 8.16 23.18
C SER A 410 2.88 7.09 24.06
N VAL A 411 1.59 6.85 23.86
CA VAL A 411 0.86 5.78 24.57
C VAL A 411 1.16 4.47 23.84
N TYR A 412 1.38 3.39 24.58
CA TYR A 412 1.42 2.06 23.99
C TYR A 412 0.49 1.10 24.71
N GLY A 413 0.22 -0.03 24.08
CA GLY A 413 -0.41 -1.20 24.69
C GLY A 413 -1.85 -1.41 24.26
N ILE A 414 -2.19 -2.67 24.04
CA ILE A 414 -3.45 -3.07 23.41
C ILE A 414 -4.68 -2.91 24.33
N ASP A 415 -4.46 -2.69 25.63
CA ASP A 415 -5.49 -2.37 26.61
C ASP A 415 -5.58 -0.86 26.97
N SER A 416 -4.86 0.01 26.24
CA SER A 416 -5.04 1.47 26.31
C SER A 416 -6.38 1.92 25.72
N ASP A 417 -6.87 3.09 26.14
CA ASP A 417 -8.15 3.64 25.65
C ASP A 417 -8.03 4.05 24.17
N GLU A 418 -6.89 4.62 23.79
CA GLU A 418 -6.54 5.03 22.43
C GLU A 418 -6.47 3.83 21.48
N PHE A 419 -5.85 2.72 21.88
CA PHE A 419 -5.85 1.49 21.07
C PHE A 419 -7.28 0.95 20.90
N LYS A 420 -8.05 0.89 21.99
CA LYS A 420 -9.42 0.34 21.97
C LYS A 420 -10.31 1.15 21.04
N ASP A 421 -10.17 2.47 21.02
CA ASP A 421 -10.95 3.35 20.16
C ASP A 421 -10.59 3.17 18.68
N ALA A 422 -9.30 3.22 18.34
CA ALA A 422 -8.82 2.99 16.98
C ALA A 422 -9.18 1.58 16.47
N TYR A 423 -9.02 0.55 17.30
CA TYR A 423 -9.42 -0.82 16.96
C TYR A 423 -10.93 -0.96 16.79
N ALA A 424 -11.74 -0.28 17.62
CA ALA A 424 -13.18 -0.27 17.47
C ALA A 424 -13.61 0.38 16.16
N ALA A 425 -13.00 1.52 15.80
CA ALA A 425 -13.25 2.21 14.55
C ALA A 425 -12.85 1.34 13.34
N PHE A 426 -11.69 0.69 13.41
CA PHE A 426 -11.21 -0.26 12.40
C PHE A 426 -12.21 -1.38 12.13
N LEU A 427 -12.79 -1.96 13.19
CA LEU A 427 -13.83 -2.99 13.07
C LEU A 427 -15.19 -2.43 12.63
N ALA A 428 -15.53 -1.20 13.03
CA ALA A 428 -16.77 -0.52 12.66
C ALA A 428 -16.86 -0.31 11.13
N PHE A 429 -15.73 -0.10 10.45
CA PHE A 429 -15.70 0.03 8.99
C PHE A 429 -16.38 -1.15 8.28
N GLY A 430 -15.99 -2.37 8.60
CA GLY A 430 -16.61 -3.56 8.00
C GLY A 430 -18.00 -3.87 8.55
N SER A 431 -18.22 -3.66 9.85
CA SER A 431 -19.42 -4.15 10.56
C SER A 431 -20.59 -3.18 10.60
N ASP A 432 -20.35 -1.88 10.67
CA ASP A 432 -21.39 -0.84 10.74
C ASP A 432 -21.65 -0.20 9.38
N TRP A 433 -20.60 -0.04 8.56
CA TRP A 433 -20.68 0.60 7.26
C TRP A 433 -20.83 -0.40 6.11
N ASN A 434 -20.95 -1.71 6.36
CA ASN A 434 -21.14 -2.76 5.35
C ASN A 434 -20.18 -2.65 4.13
N ALA A 435 -18.98 -2.14 4.35
CA ALA A 435 -18.14 -1.63 3.29
C ALA A 435 -17.04 -2.64 2.87
N ASN A 436 -17.07 -3.86 3.39
CA ASN A 436 -16.04 -4.88 3.17
C ASN A 436 -16.51 -5.99 2.20
N SER A 437 -15.66 -6.43 1.26
CA SER A 437 -15.99 -7.50 0.30
C SER A 437 -16.30 -8.86 0.96
N TYR A 438 -15.45 -9.35 1.86
CA TYR A 438 -15.58 -10.68 2.49
C TYR A 438 -16.84 -10.89 3.34
N TYR A 439 -17.31 -9.86 4.05
CA TYR A 439 -18.37 -9.98 5.07
C TYR A 439 -19.59 -9.11 4.81
N SER A 440 -19.69 -8.50 3.63
CA SER A 440 -20.86 -7.73 3.19
C SER A 440 -22.14 -8.56 3.07
N GLY A 441 -22.04 -9.89 3.03
CA GLY A 441 -23.17 -10.77 2.78
C GLY A 441 -23.65 -10.77 1.33
N SER A 442 -22.87 -10.25 0.38
CA SER A 442 -23.09 -10.41 -1.05
C SER A 442 -22.98 -11.89 -1.49
N GLU A 443 -23.53 -12.22 -2.67
CA GLU A 443 -23.37 -13.54 -3.32
C GLU A 443 -22.13 -13.54 -4.25
N GLU A 444 -20.96 -13.15 -3.73
CA GLU A 444 -19.71 -13.07 -4.53
C GLU A 444 -19.31 -14.40 -5.20
N SER A 445 -18.62 -14.27 -6.33
CA SER A 445 -18.02 -15.40 -7.03
C SER A 445 -16.64 -15.77 -6.44
N ASP A 446 -16.24 -17.04 -6.51
CA ASP A 446 -14.92 -17.51 -6.07
C ASP A 446 -13.73 -16.78 -6.73
N GLN A 447 -13.95 -16.05 -7.83
CA GLN A 447 -12.92 -15.29 -8.57
C GLN A 447 -12.75 -13.84 -8.06
N THR A 448 -13.67 -13.35 -7.23
CA THR A 448 -13.77 -11.95 -6.79
C THR A 448 -13.77 -11.80 -5.26
N ILE A 449 -13.58 -12.91 -4.55
CA ILE A 449 -13.41 -12.97 -3.10
C ILE A 449 -12.04 -12.39 -2.70
N GLY A 450 -12.08 -11.29 -1.94
CA GLY A 450 -10.93 -10.69 -1.25
C GLY A 450 -10.35 -9.42 -1.87
N GLY A 451 -9.82 -8.56 -1.00
CA GLY A 451 -9.49 -7.16 -1.27
C GLY A 451 -8.66 -6.90 -2.50
N TRP A 452 -7.54 -7.62 -2.64
CA TRP A 452 -6.59 -7.39 -3.74
C TRP A 452 -7.21 -7.64 -5.12
N GLY A 453 -7.97 -8.73 -5.26
CA GLY A 453 -8.67 -9.05 -6.51
C GLY A 453 -9.81 -8.08 -6.81
N THR A 454 -10.55 -7.68 -5.77
CA THR A 454 -11.65 -6.71 -5.88
C THR A 454 -11.14 -5.31 -6.26
N PHE A 455 -10.01 -4.86 -5.71
CA PHE A 455 -9.43 -3.55 -6.07
C PHE A 455 -8.90 -3.54 -7.50
N ASN A 456 -8.11 -4.54 -7.89
CA ASN A 456 -7.59 -4.68 -9.26
C ASN A 456 -8.68 -4.88 -10.33
N SER A 457 -9.89 -5.30 -9.95
CA SER A 457 -11.04 -5.35 -10.87
C SER A 457 -11.85 -4.05 -10.93
N GLY A 458 -11.41 -3.00 -10.24
CA GLY A 458 -12.07 -1.69 -10.23
C GLY A 458 -13.36 -1.66 -9.38
N ARG A 459 -13.53 -2.60 -8.45
CA ARG A 459 -14.75 -2.77 -7.64
C ARG A 459 -14.60 -2.35 -6.19
N CYS A 460 -13.39 -2.02 -5.78
CA CYS A 460 -13.09 -1.58 -4.43
C CYS A 460 -12.70 -0.10 -4.46
N ILE A 461 -13.30 0.72 -3.59
CA ILE A 461 -13.15 2.18 -3.59
C ILE A 461 -11.78 2.55 -3.03
N PHE A 462 -11.42 1.94 -1.89
CA PHE A 462 -10.18 2.16 -1.15
C PHE A 462 -9.44 0.84 -0.95
N TYR A 463 -8.11 0.91 -0.87
CA TYR A 463 -7.27 -0.24 -0.62
C TYR A 463 -5.93 0.20 -0.04
N GLY A 464 -5.45 -0.45 1.02
CA GLY A 464 -4.14 -0.17 1.58
C GLY A 464 -3.05 -0.86 0.78
N CYS A 465 -2.02 -0.12 0.40
CA CYS A 465 -0.98 -0.62 -0.47
C CYS A 465 0.39 -0.12 -0.05
N GLY A 466 1.39 -1.00 -0.19
CA GLY A 466 2.78 -0.60 -0.20
C GLY A 466 3.19 -0.01 -1.55
N THR A 467 4.29 0.75 -1.58
CA THR A 467 4.92 1.21 -2.83
C THR A 467 5.29 0.04 -3.76
N TRP A 468 5.58 -1.15 -3.21
CA TRP A 468 5.82 -2.37 -3.99
C TRP A 468 4.60 -2.89 -4.77
N ASN A 469 3.39 -2.41 -4.48
CA ASN A 469 2.17 -2.79 -5.20
C ASN A 469 1.97 -1.99 -6.50
N MET A 470 2.72 -0.89 -6.70
CA MET A 470 2.51 0.05 -7.83
C MET A 470 2.66 -0.63 -9.20
N ALA A 471 3.66 -1.50 -9.39
CA ALA A 471 3.80 -2.28 -10.61
C ALA A 471 2.56 -3.15 -10.94
N THR A 472 1.85 -3.63 -9.92
CA THR A 472 0.62 -4.40 -10.14
C THR A 472 -0.55 -3.51 -10.52
N PHE A 473 -0.64 -2.31 -9.97
CA PHE A 473 -1.66 -1.33 -10.39
C PHE A 473 -1.47 -0.91 -11.84
N ASN A 474 -0.21 -0.76 -12.28
CA ASN A 474 0.15 -0.59 -13.68
C ASN A 474 -0.23 -1.79 -14.56
N SER A 475 -0.52 -2.95 -13.98
CA SER A 475 -1.00 -4.16 -14.67
C SER A 475 -2.51 -4.19 -14.92
N THR A 476 -3.24 -3.14 -14.51
CA THR A 476 -4.68 -2.99 -14.77
C THR A 476 -4.91 -1.88 -15.80
N VAL A 477 -6.01 -1.98 -16.54
CA VAL A 477 -6.43 -0.95 -17.50
C VAL A 477 -6.91 0.29 -16.74
N GLN A 478 -6.41 1.47 -17.09
CA GLN A 478 -6.73 2.74 -16.40
C GLN A 478 -8.23 3.05 -16.33
N SER A 479 -9.00 2.69 -17.36
CA SER A 479 -10.47 2.84 -17.34
C SER A 479 -11.18 1.98 -16.29
N THR A 480 -10.52 0.94 -15.77
CA THR A 480 -11.01 0.06 -14.72
C THR A 480 -10.45 0.49 -13.36
N LEU A 481 -9.14 0.70 -13.29
CA LEU A 481 -8.45 1.14 -12.09
C LEU A 481 -7.45 2.24 -12.44
N SER A 482 -7.75 3.46 -11.99
CA SER A 482 -6.81 4.57 -11.94
C SER A 482 -6.50 4.85 -10.46
N VAL A 483 -5.28 4.55 -10.03
CA VAL A 483 -4.90 4.55 -8.61
C VAL A 483 -4.40 5.90 -8.17
N GLY A 484 -5.07 6.50 -7.18
CA GLY A 484 -4.52 7.62 -6.41
C GLY A 484 -4.20 7.23 -4.97
N ILE A 485 -3.41 8.05 -4.31
CA ILE A 485 -2.98 7.84 -2.92
C ILE A 485 -3.60 8.94 -2.05
N MET A 486 -3.93 8.59 -0.82
CA MET A 486 -4.47 9.52 0.16
C MET A 486 -3.91 9.20 1.56
N PRO A 487 -3.97 10.18 2.49
CA PRO A 487 -3.65 9.94 3.88
C PRO A 487 -4.51 8.84 4.50
N GLU A 488 -3.93 8.09 5.43
CA GLU A 488 -4.69 7.16 6.28
C GLU A 488 -5.67 7.95 7.19
N PRO A 489 -6.83 7.36 7.54
CA PRO A 489 -7.79 8.02 8.41
C PRO A 489 -7.24 8.30 9.81
N VAL A 490 -7.67 9.42 10.39
CA VAL A 490 -7.33 9.84 11.76
C VAL A 490 -8.50 9.67 12.71
N SER A 491 -8.26 9.87 14.00
CA SER A 491 -9.29 9.87 15.04
C SER A 491 -10.50 10.76 14.73
N ASP A 492 -11.68 10.33 15.16
CA ASP A 492 -12.90 11.14 15.09
C ASP A 492 -12.82 12.41 15.96
N ASP A 493 -11.85 12.50 16.90
CA ASP A 493 -11.54 13.73 17.65
C ASP A 493 -11.22 14.94 16.74
N TYR A 494 -10.76 14.68 15.51
CA TYR A 494 -10.49 15.72 14.52
C TYR A 494 -11.70 16.08 13.63
N SER A 495 -12.85 15.44 13.85
CA SER A 495 -14.06 15.72 13.10
C SER A 495 -14.64 17.09 13.50
N PRO A 496 -15.21 17.87 12.56
CA PRO A 496 -16.04 19.02 12.88
C PRO A 496 -17.23 18.61 13.76
N TYR A 497 -17.83 17.48 13.40
CA TYR A 497 -18.90 16.84 14.13
C TYR A 497 -19.09 15.41 13.61
N ALA A 498 -19.03 14.45 14.53
CA ALA A 498 -19.45 13.08 14.29
C ALA A 498 -20.25 12.55 15.48
N ARG A 499 -21.24 11.69 15.22
CA ARG A 499 -21.90 10.89 16.24
C ARG A 499 -21.87 9.44 15.81
N VAL A 500 -21.03 8.66 16.47
CA VAL A 500 -20.73 7.27 16.12
C VAL A 500 -20.89 6.33 17.30
N LYS A 501 -20.61 5.05 17.08
CA LYS A 501 -20.63 4.00 18.08
C LYS A 501 -19.19 3.78 18.57
N ASN A 502 -18.94 3.90 19.87
CA ASN A 502 -17.61 3.73 20.44
C ASN A 502 -17.23 2.27 20.73
N ALA A 503 -16.04 2.07 21.30
CA ALA A 503 -15.49 0.76 21.66
C ALA A 503 -16.32 -0.07 22.66
N GLU A 504 -17.31 0.54 23.32
CA GLU A 504 -18.28 -0.13 24.21
C GLU A 504 -19.69 -0.23 23.61
N TYR A 505 -19.81 0.07 22.31
CA TYR A 505 -21.06 0.09 21.56
C TYR A 505 -22.11 1.07 22.06
N ASN A 506 -21.66 2.17 22.65
CA ASN A 506 -22.48 3.31 23.04
C ASN A 506 -22.35 4.46 22.03
N PRO A 507 -23.39 5.27 21.84
CA PRO A 507 -23.26 6.51 21.06
C PRO A 507 -22.22 7.45 21.70
N GLN A 508 -21.34 8.01 20.88
CA GLN A 508 -20.33 8.99 21.25
C GLN A 508 -20.37 10.14 20.26
N VAL A 509 -20.21 11.37 20.77
CA VAL A 509 -20.18 12.59 19.97
C VAL A 509 -18.77 13.14 19.98
N PHE A 510 -18.27 13.44 18.79
CA PHE A 510 -17.01 14.11 18.54
C PHE A 510 -17.28 15.47 17.86
N GLY A 511 -16.37 16.41 18.04
CA GLY A 511 -16.47 17.74 17.44
C GLY A 511 -15.64 18.78 18.18
N VAL A 512 -15.61 20.00 17.63
CA VAL A 512 -14.79 21.13 18.13
C VAL A 512 -15.01 21.45 19.62
N ASN A 513 -16.18 21.13 20.17
CA ASN A 513 -16.54 21.34 21.58
C ASN A 513 -16.74 20.02 22.36
N GLY A 514 -16.14 18.92 21.91
CA GLY A 514 -16.31 17.58 22.48
C GLY A 514 -17.79 17.16 22.52
N GLU A 515 -18.23 16.62 23.65
CA GLU A 515 -19.62 16.17 23.86
C GLU A 515 -20.68 17.29 23.70
N ASN A 516 -20.29 18.57 23.76
CA ASN A 516 -21.20 19.72 23.57
C ASN A 516 -21.28 20.18 22.11
N SER A 517 -20.62 19.49 21.19
CA SER A 517 -20.62 19.83 19.77
C SER A 517 -22.02 19.67 19.16
N THR A 518 -22.30 20.48 18.14
CA THR A 518 -23.57 20.45 17.41
C THR A 518 -23.33 20.17 15.95
N ALA A 519 -24.27 19.47 15.32
CA ALA A 519 -24.22 19.17 13.90
C ALA A 519 -24.06 20.46 13.05
N VAL A 520 -23.22 20.37 12.04
CA VAL A 520 -22.97 21.42 11.04
C VAL A 520 -24.11 21.42 10.03
N THR A 521 -24.83 22.54 9.91
CA THR A 521 -26.03 22.62 9.05
C THR A 521 -25.97 23.73 8.00
N GLY A 522 -25.05 24.67 8.12
CA GLY A 522 -24.90 25.81 7.24
C GLY A 522 -23.73 25.65 6.26
N THR A 523 -23.08 26.77 5.98
CA THR A 523 -21.91 26.87 5.08
C THR A 523 -20.63 27.12 5.88
N GLU A 524 -20.58 26.67 7.14
CA GLU A 524 -19.48 26.95 8.06
C GLU A 524 -18.14 26.41 7.57
N TYR A 525 -18.17 25.33 6.77
CA TYR A 525 -16.98 24.69 6.23
C TYR A 525 -16.92 24.75 4.69
N TYR A 526 -18.05 24.58 4.01
CA TYR A 526 -18.13 24.56 2.56
C TYR A 526 -19.40 25.26 2.07
N ASP A 527 -19.26 26.12 1.06
CA ASP A 527 -20.37 26.71 0.32
C ASP A 527 -20.58 25.96 -0.99
N SER A 528 -21.66 25.17 -1.04
CA SER A 528 -22.03 24.38 -2.21
C SER A 528 -22.45 25.20 -3.43
N GLU A 529 -22.91 26.44 -3.26
CA GLU A 529 -23.32 27.29 -4.38
C GLU A 529 -22.11 27.87 -5.11
N SER A 530 -21.12 28.36 -4.35
CA SER A 530 -19.87 28.90 -4.91
C SER A 530 -18.78 27.85 -5.11
N LYS A 531 -18.97 26.64 -4.58
CA LYS A 531 -17.98 25.55 -4.55
C LYS A 531 -16.66 25.99 -3.88
N THR A 532 -16.75 26.67 -2.74
CA THR A 532 -15.58 27.20 -2.02
C THR A 532 -15.49 26.69 -0.58
N TYR A 533 -14.26 26.47 -0.12
CA TYR A 533 -13.95 26.15 1.28
C TYR A 533 -13.70 27.42 2.09
N THR A 534 -14.05 27.36 3.37
CA THR A 534 -13.91 28.50 4.31
C THR A 534 -12.64 28.38 5.16
N ASP A 535 -12.26 29.46 5.86
CA ASP A 535 -11.11 29.44 6.80
C ASP A 535 -11.24 28.35 7.87
N ALA A 536 -12.44 28.09 8.39
CA ALA A 536 -12.68 27.03 9.37
C ALA A 536 -12.40 25.63 8.81
N TRP A 537 -12.61 25.43 7.51
CA TRP A 537 -12.24 24.20 6.83
C TRP A 537 -10.73 24.03 6.76
N TYR A 538 -10.00 25.10 6.40
CA TYR A 538 -8.54 25.08 6.37
C TYR A 538 -7.97 24.80 7.77
N GLU A 539 -8.46 25.47 8.82
CA GLU A 539 -8.05 25.22 10.20
C GLU A 539 -8.25 23.76 10.62
N ASN A 540 -9.44 23.19 10.36
CA ASN A 540 -9.72 21.79 10.71
C ASN A 540 -8.87 20.81 9.90
N MET A 541 -8.67 21.06 8.60
CA MET A 541 -7.88 20.16 7.75
C MET A 541 -6.39 20.24 8.03
N ASN A 542 -5.86 21.44 8.35
CA ASN A 542 -4.48 21.65 8.78
C ASN A 542 -4.18 20.86 10.07
N ALA A 543 -5.13 20.85 11.02
CA ALA A 543 -4.99 20.10 12.27
C ALA A 543 -4.83 18.59 12.06
N ARG A 544 -5.30 18.05 10.93
CA ARG A 544 -5.20 16.62 10.60
C ARG A 544 -3.86 16.24 9.96
N GLN A 545 -3.14 17.18 9.35
CA GLN A 545 -1.98 16.86 8.49
C GLN A 545 -0.84 16.17 9.24
N GLU A 546 -0.67 16.47 10.52
CA GLU A 546 0.38 15.89 11.36
C GLU A 546 -0.11 14.71 12.21
N GLN A 547 -1.30 14.18 11.92
CA GLN A 547 -1.95 13.18 12.76
C GLN A 547 -2.01 11.80 12.11
N TRP A 548 -2.12 11.72 10.80
CA TRP A 548 -2.11 10.44 10.10
C TRP A 548 -0.70 9.87 10.00
N ALA A 549 -0.58 8.55 9.85
CA ALA A 549 0.70 7.89 9.63
C ALA A 549 0.58 6.79 8.59
N ALA A 550 1.64 6.63 7.80
CA ALA A 550 1.88 5.46 6.97
C ALA A 550 2.83 4.51 7.69
N ARG A 551 2.54 3.22 7.57
CA ARG A 551 3.44 2.17 8.06
C ARG A 551 4.64 2.08 7.13
N LEU A 552 5.84 2.11 7.66
CA LEU A 552 7.07 1.85 6.90
C LEU A 552 7.42 0.37 6.99
N ASP A 553 7.66 -0.23 5.82
CA ASP A 553 8.12 -1.60 5.64
C ASP A 553 9.44 -1.62 4.88
N THR A 554 10.28 -2.60 5.18
CA THR A 554 11.55 -2.77 4.48
C THR A 554 12.09 -4.20 4.62
N VAL A 555 12.75 -4.67 3.57
CA VAL A 555 13.62 -5.86 3.57
C VAL A 555 15.02 -5.45 3.14
N GLY A 556 16.07 -6.07 3.70
CA GLY A 556 17.44 -5.63 3.47
C GLY A 556 18.34 -6.75 2.94
N TYR A 557 19.31 -6.43 2.10
CA TYR A 557 20.35 -7.35 1.65
C TYR A 557 21.39 -7.57 2.76
N GLY A 558 21.53 -8.81 3.23
CA GLY A 558 22.54 -9.21 4.21
C GLY A 558 23.47 -10.29 3.68
N VAL A 559 24.62 -10.43 4.34
CA VAL A 559 25.65 -11.42 3.99
C VAL A 559 25.71 -12.49 5.08
N ASN A 560 25.71 -13.76 4.70
CA ASN A 560 25.89 -14.87 5.63
C ASN A 560 27.25 -14.75 6.33
N ALA A 561 27.31 -14.77 7.67
CA ALA A 561 28.59 -14.70 8.37
C ALA A 561 29.52 -15.90 8.09
N ASP A 562 28.97 -17.07 7.71
CA ASP A 562 29.75 -18.25 7.34
C ASP A 562 30.70 -17.99 6.17
N VAL A 563 30.48 -16.94 5.35
CA VAL A 563 31.39 -16.57 4.26
C VAL A 563 32.81 -16.30 4.77
N LEU A 564 32.95 -15.80 6.00
CA LEU A 564 34.26 -15.56 6.62
C LEU A 564 35.07 -16.84 6.78
N THR A 565 34.39 -17.96 7.03
CA THR A 565 35.02 -19.29 7.14
C THR A 565 35.12 -19.94 5.76
N ARG A 566 34.06 -19.85 4.95
CA ARG A 566 33.96 -20.44 3.60
C ARG A 566 35.04 -19.94 2.66
N TYR A 567 35.40 -18.66 2.79
CA TYR A 567 36.35 -17.95 1.94
C TYR A 567 37.61 -17.48 2.70
N ALA A 568 37.91 -18.10 3.85
CA ALA A 568 39.05 -17.75 4.69
C ALA A 568 40.41 -17.93 3.97
N GLY A 569 40.93 -16.84 3.39
CA GLY A 569 42.28 -16.75 2.81
C GLY A 569 42.46 -17.51 1.48
N GLY A 570 43.52 -17.16 0.74
CA GLY A 570 43.81 -17.75 -0.57
C GLY A 570 43.16 -16.99 -1.75
N GLU A 571 42.90 -17.70 -2.86
CA GLU A 571 42.39 -17.12 -4.12
C GLU A 571 40.91 -16.68 -4.06
N ASN A 572 40.21 -17.02 -2.98
CA ASN A 572 38.77 -16.77 -2.79
C ASN A 572 38.46 -15.66 -1.77
N ALA A 573 39.48 -15.07 -1.16
CA ALA A 573 39.29 -14.08 -0.08
C ALA A 573 38.52 -12.82 -0.53
N TRP A 574 38.62 -12.46 -1.81
CA TRP A 574 37.91 -11.35 -2.42
C TRP A 574 36.38 -11.49 -2.34
N GLN A 575 35.87 -12.72 -2.21
CA GLN A 575 34.44 -13.02 -2.27
C GLN A 575 33.65 -12.46 -1.09
N VAL A 576 34.28 -12.29 0.08
CA VAL A 576 33.65 -11.65 1.24
C VAL A 576 33.36 -10.18 0.95
N ALA A 577 34.37 -9.46 0.43
CA ALA A 577 34.23 -8.06 0.05
C ALA A 577 33.22 -7.91 -1.10
N ALA A 578 33.24 -8.82 -2.09
CA ALA A 578 32.30 -8.81 -3.19
C ALA A 578 30.84 -9.04 -2.73
N CYS A 579 30.58 -9.92 -1.76
CA CYS A 579 29.23 -10.10 -1.22
C CYS A 579 28.71 -8.83 -0.52
N ALA A 580 29.58 -8.15 0.25
CA ALA A 580 29.23 -6.91 0.92
C ALA A 580 29.04 -5.75 -0.07
N ASP A 581 29.91 -5.65 -1.08
CA ASP A 581 29.82 -4.66 -2.15
C ASP A 581 28.57 -4.87 -3.00
N LEU A 582 28.16 -6.11 -3.30
CA LEU A 582 26.89 -6.38 -3.97
C LEU A 582 25.70 -5.86 -3.16
N CYS A 583 25.67 -6.06 -1.84
CA CYS A 583 24.62 -5.52 -0.98
C CYS A 583 24.60 -3.98 -1.04
N ALA A 584 25.78 -3.35 -1.05
CA ALA A 584 25.92 -1.90 -1.16
C ALA A 584 25.47 -1.40 -2.53
N PHE A 585 25.89 -2.03 -3.63
CA PHE A 585 25.46 -1.72 -4.99
C PHE A 585 23.93 -1.79 -5.14
N LEU A 586 23.31 -2.88 -4.68
CA LEU A 586 21.85 -3.06 -4.79
C LEU A 586 21.04 -2.06 -3.95
N THR A 587 21.68 -1.31 -3.05
CA THR A 587 21.04 -0.36 -2.14
C THR A 587 21.37 1.09 -2.46
N LEU A 588 22.64 1.38 -2.73
CA LEU A 588 23.24 2.72 -2.76
C LEU A 588 23.63 3.17 -4.17
N ASP A 589 23.57 2.28 -5.17
CA ASP A 589 23.87 2.67 -6.55
C ASP A 589 22.69 3.45 -7.17
N PRO A 590 22.93 4.70 -7.67
CA PRO A 590 21.86 5.51 -8.25
C PRO A 590 21.25 4.91 -9.51
N GLU A 591 22.02 4.23 -10.34
CA GLU A 591 21.50 3.60 -11.56
C GLU A 591 20.57 2.44 -11.20
N MET A 592 20.96 1.61 -10.23
CA MET A 592 20.14 0.53 -9.69
C MET A 592 18.80 1.05 -9.13
N GLN A 593 18.84 2.04 -8.23
CA GLN A 593 17.63 2.56 -7.60
C GLN A 593 16.69 3.21 -8.62
N ARG A 594 17.25 3.87 -9.65
CA ARG A 594 16.47 4.41 -10.77
C ARG A 594 15.81 3.32 -11.60
N ALA A 595 16.53 2.24 -11.92
CA ALA A 595 15.99 1.11 -12.67
C ALA A 595 14.77 0.50 -11.98
N MET A 596 14.88 0.25 -10.67
CA MET A 596 13.82 -0.31 -9.84
C MET A 596 12.63 0.64 -9.65
N THR A 597 12.89 1.95 -9.62
CA THR A 597 11.83 2.97 -9.56
C THR A 597 11.09 3.08 -10.89
N TYR A 598 11.79 3.10 -12.03
CA TYR A 598 11.17 3.09 -13.36
C TYR A 598 10.34 1.84 -13.63
N SER A 599 10.73 0.69 -13.07
CA SER A 599 9.94 -0.53 -13.17
C SER A 599 8.71 -0.55 -12.26
N GLY A 600 8.51 0.49 -11.44
CA GLY A 600 7.43 0.56 -10.45
C GLY A 600 7.57 -0.48 -9.33
N SER A 601 8.78 -1.03 -9.14
CA SER A 601 9.06 -2.11 -8.20
C SER A 601 9.34 -1.61 -6.78
N GLN A 602 9.76 -0.35 -6.65
CA GLN A 602 9.93 0.35 -5.37
C GLN A 602 9.96 1.88 -5.55
N LEU A 603 9.85 2.60 -4.45
CA LEU A 603 10.28 4.00 -4.37
C LEU A 603 11.81 4.02 -4.14
N THR A 604 12.51 4.98 -4.73
CA THR A 604 13.95 5.14 -4.47
C THR A 604 14.22 5.40 -3.00
N SER A 605 15.25 4.74 -2.47
CA SER A 605 15.71 5.00 -1.10
C SER A 605 16.71 6.17 -1.03
N ILE A 606 17.17 6.66 -2.20
CA ILE A 606 18.14 7.77 -2.31
C ILE A 606 17.37 9.10 -2.26
N ILE A 607 17.77 9.95 -1.31
CA ILE A 607 17.12 11.23 -1.00
C ILE A 607 17.06 12.14 -2.25
N ASP A 608 18.21 12.39 -2.90
CA ASP A 608 18.32 13.24 -4.10
C ASP A 608 17.48 12.72 -5.29
N GLN A 609 17.33 11.40 -5.39
CA GLN A 609 16.48 10.80 -6.41
C GLN A 609 15.00 10.97 -6.08
N GLY A 610 14.63 10.99 -4.80
CA GLY A 610 13.28 11.34 -4.36
C GLY A 610 12.88 12.75 -4.82
N GLU A 611 13.77 13.73 -4.65
CA GLU A 611 13.56 15.09 -5.16
C GLU A 611 13.41 15.10 -6.69
N SER A 612 14.30 14.37 -7.39
CA SER A 612 14.23 14.24 -8.85
C SER A 612 12.96 13.54 -9.34
N TYR A 613 12.42 12.59 -8.56
CA TYR A 613 11.19 11.86 -8.86
C TYR A 613 9.96 12.76 -8.74
N LEU A 614 9.94 13.63 -7.73
CA LEU A 614 8.90 14.64 -7.56
C LEU A 614 8.97 15.71 -8.65
N GLN A 615 10.18 16.22 -8.90
CA GLN A 615 10.44 17.41 -9.71
C GLN A 615 10.92 17.11 -11.13
N TYR A 616 10.64 15.93 -11.66
CA TYR A 616 11.19 15.47 -12.95
C TYR A 616 10.85 16.38 -14.16
N GLN A 617 9.82 17.22 -14.04
CA GLN A 617 9.44 18.20 -15.07
C GLN A 617 10.16 19.56 -14.96
N LYS A 618 10.96 19.82 -13.91
CA LYS A 618 11.64 21.11 -13.71
C LYS A 618 12.96 21.22 -14.48
N GLU A 619 13.06 22.22 -15.35
CA GLU A 619 14.26 22.54 -16.13
C GLU A 619 15.46 22.86 -15.21
N GLY A 620 16.55 22.09 -15.32
CA GLY A 620 17.80 22.32 -14.59
C GLY A 620 17.89 21.67 -13.20
N GLN A 621 16.83 20.98 -12.73
CA GLN A 621 16.88 20.10 -11.55
C GLN A 621 17.00 18.62 -11.92
N SER A 622 16.75 18.25 -13.17
CA SER A 622 17.13 16.95 -13.70
C SER A 622 18.65 16.87 -13.84
N SER A 623 19.31 16.22 -12.88
CA SER A 623 20.67 15.71 -13.10
C SER A 623 20.63 14.67 -14.25
N SER A 624 21.78 14.37 -14.85
CA SER A 624 21.91 13.19 -15.72
C SER A 624 21.48 11.89 -15.02
N ASP A 625 21.32 11.96 -13.70
CA ASP A 625 20.92 10.88 -12.83
C ASP A 625 19.46 10.90 -12.32
N GLY A 626 18.63 11.78 -12.89
CA GLY A 626 17.22 11.96 -12.52
C GLY A 626 16.22 11.16 -13.36
N PHE A 627 14.94 11.56 -13.24
CA PHE A 627 13.76 10.87 -13.77
C PHE A 627 13.14 11.56 -15.02
N GLU A 628 13.95 12.25 -15.83
CA GLU A 628 13.49 13.06 -16.98
C GLU A 628 12.72 12.26 -18.06
N TYR A 629 12.93 10.94 -18.12
CA TYR A 629 12.25 10.03 -19.05
C TYR A 629 11.02 9.36 -18.43
N MET A 630 10.48 9.85 -17.30
CA MET A 630 9.17 9.44 -16.83
C MET A 630 8.05 10.04 -17.70
N ILE A 631 7.00 9.26 -17.88
CA ILE A 631 5.68 9.79 -18.26
C ILE A 631 4.72 9.44 -17.13
N THR A 632 3.98 10.44 -16.64
CA THR A 632 3.02 10.29 -15.55
C THR A 632 1.69 10.94 -15.95
N PRO A 633 0.62 10.87 -15.14
CA PRO A 633 -0.60 11.64 -15.39
C PRO A 633 -0.34 13.13 -15.66
N ASP A 634 0.70 13.72 -15.05
CA ASP A 634 1.11 15.12 -15.28
C ASP A 634 1.82 15.35 -16.63
N GLY A 635 2.08 14.30 -17.41
CA GLY A 635 2.75 14.36 -18.70
C GLY A 635 4.21 13.89 -18.65
N ASN A 636 5.01 14.37 -19.59
CA ASN A 636 6.46 14.16 -19.62
C ASN A 636 7.20 15.41 -19.10
N ALA A 637 8.53 15.38 -19.05
CA ALA A 637 9.33 16.51 -18.56
C ALA A 637 9.07 17.84 -19.30
N ALA A 638 8.63 17.79 -20.56
CA ALA A 638 8.34 18.96 -21.38
C ALA A 638 6.85 19.33 -21.45
N ASP A 639 5.99 18.59 -20.74
CA ASP A 639 4.53 18.50 -20.92
C ASP A 639 4.05 18.66 -22.37
N SER A 640 4.79 18.05 -23.29
CA SER A 640 4.50 18.12 -24.71
C SER A 640 5.18 16.99 -25.45
N LEU A 641 4.47 16.44 -26.44
CA LEU A 641 4.99 15.36 -27.28
C LEU A 641 4.63 15.60 -28.74
N SER A 642 5.63 15.49 -29.62
CA SER A 642 5.41 15.50 -31.07
C SER A 642 5.04 14.11 -31.55
N VAL A 643 3.78 13.92 -31.94
CA VAL A 643 3.17 12.63 -32.29
C VAL A 643 2.48 12.71 -33.65
N SER A 644 2.55 11.67 -34.47
CA SER A 644 1.75 11.60 -35.70
C SER A 644 0.31 11.17 -35.43
N VAL A 645 -0.64 11.68 -36.24
CA VAL A 645 -2.03 11.22 -36.21
C VAL A 645 -2.16 9.72 -36.51
N ASP A 646 -1.21 9.17 -37.26
CA ASP A 646 -1.14 7.72 -37.51
C ASP A 646 -0.81 6.95 -36.22
N GLU A 647 0.13 7.43 -35.40
CA GLU A 647 0.42 6.86 -34.07
C GLU A 647 -0.80 6.92 -33.14
N ILE A 648 -1.47 8.08 -33.06
CA ILE A 648 -2.70 8.25 -32.26
C ILE A 648 -3.75 7.22 -32.67
N THR A 649 -3.98 7.08 -33.98
CA THR A 649 -4.96 6.14 -34.52
C THR A 649 -4.55 4.68 -34.27
N LYS A 650 -3.26 4.35 -34.38
CA LYS A 650 -2.72 3.00 -34.09
C LYS A 650 -2.90 2.63 -32.62
N ALA A 651 -2.75 3.59 -31.71
CA ALA A 651 -3.02 3.41 -30.28
C ALA A 651 -4.51 3.16 -29.96
N GLY A 652 -5.40 3.30 -30.95
CA GLY A 652 -6.84 3.13 -30.80
C GLY A 652 -7.56 4.38 -30.32
N LEU A 653 -6.90 5.53 -30.36
CA LEU A 653 -7.44 6.82 -29.95
C LEU A 653 -7.94 7.63 -31.15
N THR A 654 -8.84 8.57 -30.88
CA THR A 654 -9.20 9.67 -31.77
C THR A 654 -8.31 10.88 -31.48
N VAL A 655 -8.20 11.80 -32.45
CA VAL A 655 -7.45 13.05 -32.24
C VAL A 655 -8.05 13.90 -31.10
N GLN A 656 -9.36 13.76 -30.82
CA GLN A 656 -10.02 14.49 -29.74
C GLN A 656 -9.69 13.93 -28.35
N ASP A 657 -9.39 12.62 -28.25
CA ASP A 657 -9.01 12.00 -26.97
C ASP A 657 -7.69 12.56 -26.44
N VAL A 658 -6.87 13.16 -27.30
CA VAL A 658 -5.61 13.83 -26.94
C VAL A 658 -5.69 15.35 -27.11
N GLY A 659 -6.91 15.91 -27.04
CA GLY A 659 -7.14 17.36 -27.03
C GLY A 659 -7.00 18.08 -28.37
N LEU A 660 -6.81 17.37 -29.49
CA LEU A 660 -6.65 17.98 -30.82
C LEU A 660 -7.99 18.23 -31.51
N GLN A 661 -8.00 19.19 -32.44
CA GLN A 661 -9.18 19.51 -33.23
C GLN A 661 -9.54 18.38 -34.21
N GLN A 662 -10.84 18.17 -34.41
CA GLN A 662 -11.35 17.21 -35.38
C GLN A 662 -10.78 17.48 -36.78
N GLY A 663 -10.20 16.45 -37.41
CA GLY A 663 -9.58 16.55 -38.74
C GLY A 663 -8.09 16.93 -38.73
N ALA A 664 -7.44 16.95 -37.57
CA ALA A 664 -5.97 17.02 -37.49
C ALA A 664 -5.32 15.91 -38.33
N THR A 665 -4.17 16.21 -38.97
CA THR A 665 -3.42 15.28 -39.83
C THR A 665 -1.91 15.48 -39.70
N GLY A 666 -1.10 14.48 -40.06
CA GLY A 666 0.37 14.57 -39.98
C GLY A 666 0.88 14.57 -38.54
N THR A 667 2.05 15.17 -38.31
CA THR A 667 2.62 15.32 -36.96
C THR A 667 2.00 16.52 -36.24
N GLN A 668 1.59 16.29 -35.01
CA GLN A 668 0.96 17.24 -34.11
C GLN A 668 1.75 17.30 -32.80
N THR A 669 1.59 18.38 -32.05
CA THR A 669 2.06 18.45 -30.66
C THR A 669 0.85 18.24 -29.77
N ILE A 670 0.90 17.23 -28.92
CA ILE A 670 -0.06 17.02 -27.84
C ILE A 670 0.55 17.52 -26.52
N GLY A 671 -0.28 17.85 -25.55
CA GLY A 671 0.12 18.62 -24.36
C GLY A 671 0.05 20.13 -24.61
N ASP A 672 0.11 20.93 -23.55
CA ASP A 672 0.09 22.40 -23.65
C ASP A 672 1.46 23.03 -23.40
N GLY A 673 2.48 22.21 -23.09
CA GLY A 673 3.84 22.64 -22.77
C GLY A 673 3.95 23.34 -21.42
N ALA A 674 2.91 23.28 -20.58
CA ALA A 674 2.93 23.79 -19.22
C ALA A 674 3.44 22.69 -18.29
N VAL A 675 4.57 22.96 -17.65
CA VAL A 675 5.01 22.11 -16.54
C VAL A 675 4.11 22.38 -15.34
N TYR A 676 3.47 21.33 -14.83
CA TYR A 676 2.56 21.43 -13.69
C TYR A 676 3.30 21.29 -12.35
N ASP A 677 3.74 22.42 -11.81
CA ASP A 677 4.22 22.55 -10.43
C ASP A 677 3.23 23.36 -9.59
N VAL A 678 3.32 23.26 -8.26
CA VAL A 678 2.76 24.27 -7.36
C VAL A 678 3.56 25.56 -7.58
N SER A 679 3.05 26.40 -8.47
CA SER A 679 3.75 27.56 -9.00
C SER A 679 4.27 28.47 -7.88
N SER A 680 5.39 29.13 -8.17
CA SER A 680 5.96 30.19 -7.31
C SER A 680 4.99 31.33 -6.95
N ASP A 681 3.82 31.40 -7.59
CA ASP A 681 2.73 32.34 -7.30
C ASP A 681 1.72 31.83 -6.27
N GLY A 682 1.90 30.61 -5.74
CA GLY A 682 1.09 30.04 -4.67
C GLY A 682 -0.31 29.63 -5.13
N THR A 683 -0.45 29.05 -6.33
CA THR A 683 -1.70 28.43 -6.77
C THR A 683 -1.52 26.94 -7.01
N LEU A 684 -2.44 26.13 -6.47
CA LEU A 684 -2.50 24.70 -6.81
C LEU A 684 -3.25 24.54 -8.14
N PRO A 685 -2.76 23.72 -9.08
CA PRO A 685 -3.58 23.24 -10.18
C PRO A 685 -4.83 22.54 -9.63
N SER A 686 -5.94 22.65 -10.35
CA SER A 686 -7.26 22.21 -9.89
C SER A 686 -7.29 20.74 -9.46
N GLN A 687 -8.06 20.50 -8.38
CA GLN A 687 -8.41 19.21 -7.78
C GLN A 687 -8.71 18.13 -8.83
N LEU A 688 -8.11 16.94 -8.66
CA LEU A 688 -8.07 15.86 -9.67
C LEU A 688 -7.72 16.39 -11.07
N ARG A 689 -6.44 16.68 -11.31
CA ARG A 689 -5.95 17.01 -12.65
C ARG A 689 -6.47 15.96 -13.63
N GLU A 690 -7.04 16.42 -14.75
CA GLU A 690 -7.29 15.52 -15.86
C GLU A 690 -5.95 14.97 -16.35
N ASP A 691 -5.95 13.69 -16.68
CA ASP A 691 -4.81 13.01 -17.28
C ASP A 691 -4.30 13.81 -18.50
N SER A 692 -3.00 14.11 -18.55
CA SER A 692 -2.41 14.83 -19.68
C SER A 692 -2.64 14.08 -21.00
N ALA A 693 -2.66 14.83 -22.10
CA ALA A 693 -2.76 14.23 -23.43
C ALA A 693 -1.58 13.29 -23.71
N VAL A 694 -0.39 13.61 -23.19
CA VAL A 694 0.82 12.76 -23.29
C VAL A 694 0.61 11.43 -22.58
N TRP A 695 0.10 11.46 -21.34
CA TRP A 695 -0.23 10.25 -20.58
C TRP A 695 -1.30 9.39 -21.28
N THR A 696 -2.36 10.03 -21.75
CA THR A 696 -3.46 9.37 -22.48
C THR A 696 -2.93 8.62 -23.71
N PHE A 697 -2.04 9.25 -24.49
CA PHE A 697 -1.42 8.61 -25.64
C PHE A 697 -0.46 7.47 -25.25
N ALA A 698 0.42 7.70 -24.28
CA ALA A 698 1.44 6.74 -23.88
C ALA A 698 0.83 5.46 -23.26
N THR A 699 -0.19 5.60 -22.41
CA THR A 699 -0.90 4.46 -21.82
C THR A 699 -1.68 3.66 -22.87
N ALA A 700 -2.25 4.32 -23.87
CA ALA A 700 -2.90 3.65 -25.00
C ALA A 700 -1.87 2.90 -25.89
N ALA A 701 -0.68 3.47 -26.11
CA ALA A 701 0.40 2.80 -26.82
C ALA A 701 0.92 1.57 -26.05
N ALA A 702 1.12 1.67 -24.73
CA ALA A 702 1.49 0.55 -23.87
C ALA A 702 0.43 -0.57 -23.92
N ARG A 703 -0.86 -0.20 -23.88
CA ARG A 703 -1.96 -1.16 -24.06
C ARG A 703 -1.89 -1.84 -25.43
N LYS A 704 -1.64 -1.08 -26.50
CA LYS A 704 -1.52 -1.63 -27.85
C LYS A 704 -0.35 -2.60 -27.97
N MET A 705 0.79 -2.28 -27.36
CA MET A 705 1.96 -3.15 -27.29
C MET A 705 1.63 -4.48 -26.61
N TYR A 706 0.93 -4.43 -25.46
CA TYR A 706 0.43 -5.61 -24.78
C TYR A 706 -0.55 -6.42 -25.66
N ASP A 707 -1.50 -5.77 -26.33
CA ASP A 707 -2.46 -6.50 -27.18
C ASP A 707 -1.79 -7.14 -28.42
N ASP A 708 -0.67 -6.59 -28.88
CA ASP A 708 0.11 -7.05 -30.05
C ASP A 708 1.19 -8.08 -29.74
N HIS A 709 1.56 -8.27 -28.46
CA HIS A 709 2.76 -8.99 -28.01
C HIS A 709 2.96 -10.40 -28.61
N THR A 710 1.88 -11.07 -29.05
CA THR A 710 1.91 -12.39 -29.72
C THR A 710 1.48 -12.37 -31.19
N ARG A 711 1.12 -11.21 -31.73
CA ARG A 711 0.48 -11.04 -33.05
C ARG A 711 1.39 -10.41 -34.09
N VAL A 712 2.47 -9.78 -33.65
CA VAL A 712 3.47 -9.11 -34.48
C VAL A 712 4.77 -9.91 -34.51
N SER A 713 5.62 -9.61 -35.48
CA SER A 713 6.88 -10.32 -35.73
C SER A 713 8.13 -9.48 -35.47
N TYR A 714 8.00 -8.43 -34.67
CA TYR A 714 9.14 -7.64 -34.17
C TYR A 714 9.99 -8.49 -33.22
N SER A 715 11.31 -8.34 -33.30
CA SER A 715 12.27 -9.12 -32.53
C SER A 715 12.42 -8.63 -31.09
N SER A 716 12.22 -7.33 -30.84
CA SER A 716 12.29 -6.72 -29.52
C SER A 716 11.27 -5.59 -29.32
N VAL A 717 11.09 -5.18 -28.06
CA VAL A 717 10.30 -4.01 -27.65
C VAL A 717 10.82 -2.73 -28.33
N ARG A 718 12.15 -2.53 -28.37
CA ARG A 718 12.80 -1.43 -29.09
C ARG A 718 12.36 -1.37 -30.54
N GLU A 719 12.47 -2.49 -31.26
CA GLU A 719 12.10 -2.55 -32.67
C GLU A 719 10.61 -2.23 -32.86
N TYR A 720 9.74 -2.71 -31.96
CA TYR A 720 8.31 -2.40 -31.99
C TYR A 720 8.05 -0.90 -31.82
N ILE A 721 8.61 -0.27 -30.78
CA ILE A 721 8.37 1.14 -30.47
C ILE A 721 8.94 2.06 -31.56
N GLU A 722 10.16 1.81 -32.04
CA GLU A 722 10.77 2.63 -33.10
C GLU A 722 9.96 2.61 -34.42
N ASN A 723 9.19 1.56 -34.68
CA ASN A 723 8.38 1.43 -35.90
C ASN A 723 6.90 1.83 -35.72
N GLU A 724 6.30 1.49 -34.58
CA GLU A 724 4.87 1.70 -34.35
C GLU A 724 4.57 3.02 -33.63
N PHE A 725 5.43 3.43 -32.70
CA PHE A 725 5.28 4.60 -31.83
C PHE A 725 6.60 5.38 -31.67
N PRO A 726 7.22 5.85 -32.78
CA PRO A 726 8.54 6.50 -32.74
C PRO A 726 8.61 7.75 -31.85
N SER A 727 7.47 8.39 -31.56
CA SER A 727 7.42 9.49 -30.60
C SER A 727 7.77 9.06 -29.16
N LEU A 728 7.60 7.77 -28.83
CA LEU A 728 7.87 7.22 -27.50
C LEU A 728 9.28 6.63 -27.33
N THR A 729 10.10 6.59 -28.39
CA THR A 729 11.48 6.07 -28.34
C THR A 729 12.35 6.68 -27.22
N PRO A 730 12.28 8.00 -26.91
CA PRO A 730 13.05 8.57 -25.80
C PRO A 730 12.69 8.03 -24.42
N TYR A 731 11.51 7.43 -24.28
CA TYR A 731 10.98 6.91 -23.01
C TYR A 731 11.15 5.38 -22.90
N LEU A 732 11.81 4.75 -23.87
CA LEU A 732 12.17 3.33 -23.78
C LEU A 732 13.08 3.09 -22.57
N ASN A 733 12.66 2.17 -21.72
CA ASN A 733 13.48 1.72 -20.60
C ASN A 733 14.60 0.82 -21.10
N THR A 734 15.85 1.20 -20.84
CA THR A 734 17.06 0.50 -21.31
C THR A 734 17.27 -0.89 -20.71
N TYR A 735 16.52 -1.27 -19.68
CA TYR A 735 16.57 -2.63 -19.10
C TYR A 735 15.56 -3.59 -19.75
N PHE A 736 14.59 -3.06 -20.50
CA PHE A 736 13.49 -3.86 -21.09
C PHE A 736 13.32 -3.64 -22.59
N ASP A 737 14.19 -2.86 -23.22
CA ASP A 737 14.10 -2.52 -24.64
C ASP A 737 14.52 -3.68 -25.56
N ASP A 738 15.47 -4.49 -25.11
CA ASP A 738 15.91 -5.72 -25.77
C ASP A 738 15.02 -6.93 -25.47
N SER A 739 14.05 -6.80 -24.56
CA SER A 739 13.05 -7.82 -24.30
C SER A 739 12.29 -8.16 -25.58
N THR A 740 12.04 -9.44 -25.80
CA THR A 740 11.21 -9.92 -26.89
C THR A 740 9.77 -9.49 -26.70
N MET A 741 9.03 -9.33 -27.80
CA MET A 741 7.60 -9.03 -27.70
C MET A 741 6.83 -10.08 -26.90
N ALA A 742 7.25 -11.35 -26.92
CA ALA A 742 6.58 -12.40 -26.16
C ALA A 742 6.69 -12.24 -24.63
N GLU A 743 7.64 -11.45 -24.14
CA GLU A 743 7.84 -11.18 -22.70
C GLU A 743 6.91 -10.10 -22.16
N VAL A 744 6.25 -9.32 -23.04
CA VAL A 744 5.22 -8.34 -22.66
C VAL A 744 3.90 -9.05 -22.28
N VAL A 745 3.95 -9.85 -21.22
CA VAL A 745 2.87 -10.73 -20.78
C VAL A 745 1.78 -10.02 -19.95
N SER A 746 1.99 -8.74 -19.64
CA SER A 746 1.02 -7.88 -18.94
C SER A 746 1.13 -6.43 -19.40
N ILE A 747 0.08 -5.64 -19.20
CA ILE A 747 0.13 -4.18 -19.41
C ILE A 747 1.10 -3.50 -18.44
N GLY A 748 1.31 -4.04 -17.24
CA GLY A 748 2.30 -3.53 -16.30
C GLY A 748 3.72 -3.68 -16.84
N TYR A 749 4.02 -4.81 -17.50
CA TYR A 749 5.29 -4.96 -18.21
C TYR A 749 5.45 -3.93 -19.33
N ALA A 750 4.38 -3.64 -20.08
CA ALA A 750 4.40 -2.59 -21.10
C ALA A 750 4.64 -1.18 -20.52
N PHE A 751 4.13 -0.90 -19.31
CA PHE A 751 4.43 0.33 -18.57
C PHE A 751 5.91 0.40 -18.19
N LYS A 752 6.50 -0.71 -17.71
CA LYS A 752 7.94 -0.80 -17.40
C LYS A 752 8.80 -0.46 -18.62
N CYS A 753 8.46 -1.00 -19.79
CA CYS A 753 9.17 -0.74 -21.05
C CYS A 753 9.18 0.75 -21.47
N LEU A 754 8.23 1.56 -20.98
CA LEU A 754 8.04 2.95 -21.38
C LEU A 754 8.16 3.96 -20.22
N ASN A 755 8.73 3.55 -19.08
CA ASN A 755 8.89 4.40 -17.88
C ASN A 755 7.59 5.09 -17.43
N LEU A 756 6.46 4.38 -17.54
CA LEU A 756 5.15 4.92 -17.15
C LEU A 756 4.91 4.76 -15.65
N ILE A 757 4.60 5.87 -14.97
CA ILE A 757 4.29 5.90 -13.53
C ILE A 757 2.89 6.48 -13.32
N ALA A 758 1.94 5.69 -12.83
CA ALA A 758 0.52 6.06 -12.72
C ALA A 758 0.18 7.03 -11.56
N LEU A 759 1.18 7.67 -10.97
CA LEU A 759 1.04 8.57 -9.83
C LEU A 759 1.30 10.00 -10.30
N ASN A 760 0.39 10.91 -9.98
CA ASN A 760 0.53 12.33 -10.27
C ASN A 760 1.43 13.03 -9.23
N TYR A 761 1.69 14.31 -9.42
CA TYR A 761 2.56 15.09 -8.55
C TYR A 761 2.13 15.01 -7.08
N GLU A 762 0.83 15.17 -6.81
CA GLU A 762 0.31 15.15 -5.44
C GLU A 762 0.47 13.78 -4.77
N ASP A 763 0.29 12.68 -5.51
CA ASP A 763 0.52 11.32 -5.00
C ASP A 763 2.01 11.07 -4.71
N ARG A 764 2.90 11.47 -5.63
CA ARG A 764 4.35 11.31 -5.48
C ARG A 764 4.86 12.11 -4.29
N ASN A 765 4.35 13.34 -4.15
CA ASN A 765 4.61 14.19 -3.01
C ASN A 765 4.17 13.54 -1.70
N LEU A 766 2.98 12.92 -1.70
CA LEU A 766 2.46 12.22 -0.53
C LEU A 766 3.28 10.96 -0.20
N GLN A 767 3.69 10.18 -1.19
CA GLN A 767 4.58 9.03 -0.99
C GLN A 767 5.92 9.47 -0.38
N LEU A 768 6.52 10.55 -0.88
CA LEU A 768 7.76 11.08 -0.31
C LEU A 768 7.53 11.57 1.11
N ARG A 769 6.44 12.30 1.38
CA ARG A 769 6.06 12.70 2.74
C ARG A 769 5.89 11.51 3.69
N MET A 770 5.34 10.39 3.20
CA MET A 770 5.19 9.17 3.99
C MET A 770 6.55 8.55 4.37
N VAL A 771 7.57 8.60 3.51
CA VAL A 771 8.88 7.98 3.78
C VAL A 771 9.94 8.93 4.35
N SER A 772 9.78 10.24 4.18
CA SER A 772 10.78 11.24 4.57
C SER A 772 10.28 12.27 5.59
N GLY A 773 8.96 12.34 5.78
CA GLY A 773 8.31 13.30 6.65
C GLY A 773 7.91 12.74 8.01
N THR A 774 7.18 13.55 8.76
CA THR A 774 6.65 13.26 10.10
C THR A 774 5.60 12.15 10.14
N ASN A 775 5.07 11.77 8.98
CA ASN A 775 3.95 10.83 8.88
C ASN A 775 4.39 9.40 8.53
N GLY A 776 5.68 9.10 8.50
CA GLY A 776 6.19 7.74 8.37
C GLY A 776 6.58 7.17 9.73
N ALA A 777 6.19 5.93 10.04
CA ALA A 777 6.67 5.24 11.23
C ALA A 777 7.01 3.78 10.93
N LEU A 778 8.19 3.36 11.42
CA LEU A 778 8.58 1.95 11.43
C LEU A 778 7.61 1.15 12.31
N ASP A 779 7.15 0.02 11.80
CA ASP A 779 6.25 -0.85 12.53
C ASP A 779 6.98 -1.51 13.72
N SER A 780 6.62 -1.11 14.94
CA SER A 780 7.19 -1.63 16.19
C SER A 780 7.08 -3.15 16.33
N CYS A 781 6.10 -3.77 15.67
CA CYS A 781 5.92 -5.22 15.67
C CYS A 781 7.03 -5.94 14.91
N MET A 782 7.78 -5.22 14.06
CA MET A 782 8.88 -5.78 13.30
C MET A 782 10.04 -6.22 14.18
N TYR A 783 10.17 -5.78 15.44
CA TYR A 783 11.39 -6.02 16.24
C TYR A 783 11.31 -7.20 17.21
N THR A 784 10.20 -7.93 17.24
CA THR A 784 10.04 -9.10 18.12
C THR A 784 10.40 -10.40 17.41
N TYR A 785 11.15 -11.33 18.02
CA TYR A 785 11.57 -12.59 17.39
C TYR A 785 10.41 -13.45 16.82
N ASN A 786 9.19 -13.27 17.32
CA ASN A 786 7.99 -14.02 16.92
C ASN A 786 6.76 -13.11 16.90
N SER A 787 5.89 -13.25 15.89
CA SER A 787 4.64 -12.48 15.74
C SER A 787 3.40 -13.19 16.30
N GLN A 788 3.54 -14.39 16.87
CA GLN A 788 2.40 -15.15 17.41
C GLN A 788 1.55 -14.37 18.42
N TRP A 789 2.15 -13.43 19.16
CA TRP A 789 1.42 -12.62 20.14
C TRP A 789 0.45 -11.62 19.47
N ILE A 790 0.77 -11.15 18.25
CA ILE A 790 -0.08 -10.24 17.48
C ILE A 790 -1.03 -10.98 16.54
N ASP A 791 -0.67 -12.19 16.10
CA ASP A 791 -1.53 -13.07 15.29
C ASP A 791 -2.86 -13.42 16.01
N GLU A 792 -2.94 -13.22 17.33
CA GLU A 792 -4.17 -13.36 18.11
C GLU A 792 -5.29 -12.41 17.65
N PHE A 793 -4.94 -11.23 17.10
CA PHE A 793 -5.90 -10.33 16.45
C PHE A 793 -6.34 -10.87 15.08
N GLY A 794 -5.41 -11.52 14.35
CA GLY A 794 -5.68 -12.14 13.05
C GLY A 794 -6.50 -13.43 13.12
N ALA A 795 -6.54 -14.14 14.26
CA ALA A 795 -7.32 -15.37 14.44
C ALA A 795 -8.84 -15.12 14.61
N THR A 796 -9.26 -13.87 14.84
CA THR A 796 -10.64 -13.50 15.16
C THR A 796 -11.44 -12.91 13.99
N LYS A 797 -10.88 -12.90 12.76
CA LYS A 797 -11.48 -12.47 11.47
C LYS A 797 -13.01 -12.55 11.48
N GLY A 798 -13.69 -11.45 11.77
CA GLY A 798 -15.15 -11.26 11.68
C GLY A 798 -16.07 -12.17 12.53
N TYR A 799 -15.64 -13.34 12.98
CA TYR A 799 -16.54 -14.36 13.56
C TYR A 799 -16.98 -14.05 15.01
N THR A 800 -16.25 -13.20 15.72
CA THR A 800 -16.49 -12.91 17.16
C THR A 800 -17.00 -11.50 17.43
N LEU A 801 -17.03 -10.63 16.42
CA LEU A 801 -17.41 -9.21 16.54
C LEU A 801 -18.42 -8.87 15.43
N ILE A 802 -19.59 -9.53 15.47
CA ILE A 802 -20.71 -9.25 14.55
C ILE A 802 -21.57 -8.13 15.13
N ALA A 803 -22.03 -7.24 14.25
CA ALA A 803 -23.10 -6.30 14.52
C ALA A 803 -24.27 -6.96 15.27
N TYR A 804 -24.37 -6.60 16.55
CA TYR A 804 -25.49 -6.68 17.49
C TYR A 804 -26.75 -7.49 17.06
N GLU A 805 -27.05 -8.57 17.79
CA GLU A 805 -28.35 -9.29 17.73
C GLU A 805 -29.45 -8.44 18.41
N PRO A 806 -30.46 -7.94 17.67
CA PRO A 806 -31.44 -6.97 18.16
C PRO A 806 -32.49 -7.50 19.15
N GLN A 807 -32.54 -8.82 19.40
CA GLN A 807 -33.58 -9.44 20.23
C GLN A 807 -33.20 -9.60 21.72
N ARG A 808 -32.06 -9.07 22.17
CA ARG A 808 -31.67 -9.13 23.59
C ARG A 808 -32.40 -8.06 24.43
N ALA A 809 -32.88 -8.48 25.60
CA ALA A 809 -33.66 -7.65 26.51
C ALA A 809 -32.87 -6.41 26.99
N ALA A 810 -33.57 -5.27 27.06
CA ALA A 810 -33.05 -4.03 27.62
C ALA A 810 -32.59 -4.23 29.08
N GLY A 811 -31.34 -3.88 29.39
CA GLY A 811 -30.75 -3.99 30.74
C GLY A 811 -29.82 -5.20 30.98
N GLY A 812 -29.44 -5.94 29.94
CA GLY A 812 -28.50 -7.08 30.03
C GLY A 812 -27.01 -6.72 30.06
N PHE A 813 -26.60 -5.66 30.76
CA PHE A 813 -25.18 -5.44 31.08
C PHE A 813 -24.93 -5.95 32.49
N SER A 814 -24.40 -7.16 32.63
CA SER A 814 -23.87 -7.61 33.92
C SER A 814 -22.42 -7.17 34.02
N ARG A 815 -22.21 -6.13 34.84
CA ARG A 815 -20.93 -5.71 35.41
C ARG A 815 -20.06 -6.93 35.76
N VAL A 816 -18.89 -7.07 35.14
CA VAL A 816 -17.85 -7.98 35.63
C VAL A 816 -17.34 -7.42 36.96
N VAL A 817 -17.57 -8.16 38.05
CA VAL A 817 -16.93 -7.89 39.34
C VAL A 817 -15.78 -8.87 39.47
N TYR A 818 -14.57 -8.33 39.57
CA TYR A 818 -13.33 -9.08 39.62
C TYR A 818 -13.22 -10.02 40.82
N GLY A 819 -12.86 -11.26 40.53
CA GLY A 819 -12.41 -12.28 41.47
C GLY A 819 -12.13 -13.60 40.76
N ALA A 820 -10.84 -13.87 40.53
CA ALA A 820 -10.24 -15.07 39.92
C ALA A 820 -10.53 -15.30 38.42
N MET A 821 -9.51 -15.09 37.58
CA MET A 821 -9.47 -15.50 36.17
C MET A 821 -9.76 -16.99 36.01
N PRO A 822 -10.75 -17.39 35.21
CA PRO A 822 -10.84 -18.74 34.66
C PRO A 822 -10.14 -18.81 33.30
N ASP A 823 -9.44 -19.93 33.03
CA ASP A 823 -8.81 -20.29 31.75
C ASP A 823 -9.79 -20.48 30.57
N ILE A 824 -11.06 -20.07 30.71
CA ILE A 824 -12.10 -20.20 29.69
C ILE A 824 -13.08 -19.02 29.84
N PRO A 825 -13.27 -18.17 28.82
CA PRO A 825 -14.34 -17.20 28.82
C PRO A 825 -15.70 -17.91 28.64
N GLU A 826 -16.57 -17.82 29.64
CA GLU A 826 -17.99 -18.17 29.50
C GLU A 826 -18.77 -16.94 29.05
N GLN A 827 -19.18 -16.87 27.77
CA GLN A 827 -20.50 -16.37 27.32
C GLN A 827 -20.73 -16.70 25.84
N ILE A 828 -21.42 -17.82 25.60
CA ILE A 828 -21.93 -18.18 24.27
C ILE A 828 -23.13 -17.27 23.95
N ILE A 829 -23.05 -16.44 22.93
CA ILE A 829 -24.24 -15.94 22.22
C ILE A 829 -24.54 -16.95 21.10
N THR A 830 -25.79 -17.38 21.03
CA THR A 830 -26.30 -18.10 19.88
C THR A 830 -26.73 -17.06 18.85
N VAL A 831 -25.99 -16.92 17.74
CA VAL A 831 -26.45 -16.12 16.58
C VAL A 831 -27.17 -17.07 15.64
N GLY A 832 -28.46 -16.84 15.45
CA GLY A 832 -29.31 -17.65 14.60
C GLY A 832 -29.29 -17.14 13.16
N ARG A 833 -29.36 -18.06 12.19
CA ARG A 833 -29.88 -17.71 10.87
C ARG A 833 -31.37 -17.37 11.00
N ALA A 834 -31.92 -16.56 10.10
CA ALA A 834 -33.36 -16.28 10.01
C ALA A 834 -34.24 -17.54 9.83
N ASP A 835 -33.62 -18.68 9.46
CA ASP A 835 -34.24 -20.00 9.35
C ASP A 835 -34.31 -20.81 10.66
N GLY A 836 -33.77 -20.28 11.76
CA GLY A 836 -33.77 -20.93 13.07
C GLY A 836 -32.65 -21.94 13.32
N SER A 837 -31.68 -22.08 12.42
CA SER A 837 -30.44 -22.83 12.71
C SER A 837 -29.42 -21.94 13.43
N GLY A 838 -29.01 -22.32 14.63
CA GLY A 838 -28.15 -21.53 15.51
C GLY A 838 -26.67 -21.93 15.44
N TRP A 839 -25.79 -20.93 15.45
CA TRP A 839 -24.36 -21.08 15.74
C TRP A 839 -24.07 -20.54 17.13
N SER A 840 -23.16 -21.17 17.88
CA SER A 840 -22.74 -20.76 19.23
C SER A 840 -21.34 -20.15 19.19
N GLY A 841 -21.17 -18.90 19.62
CA GLY A 841 -19.86 -18.22 19.70
C GLY A 841 -19.75 -17.24 20.87
N ASN A 842 -18.54 -16.89 21.31
CA ASN A 842 -18.31 -15.84 22.31
C ASN A 842 -18.21 -14.47 21.62
N PHE A 843 -18.92 -13.45 22.12
CA PHE A 843 -18.91 -12.09 21.55
C PHE A 843 -18.48 -11.07 22.59
N TYR A 844 -17.74 -10.05 22.14
CA TYR A 844 -17.16 -9.01 22.96
C TYR A 844 -17.50 -7.63 22.38
N THR A 845 -17.49 -6.59 23.21
CA THR A 845 -17.20 -5.24 22.69
C THR A 845 -15.72 -5.19 22.31
N PRO A 846 -15.29 -4.32 21.38
CA PRO A 846 -13.88 -4.13 21.08
C PRO A 846 -13.04 -3.92 22.35
N ALA A 847 -13.49 -3.07 23.26
CA ALA A 847 -12.83 -2.83 24.55
C ALA A 847 -12.67 -4.10 25.39
N ALA A 848 -13.75 -4.89 25.55
CA ALA A 848 -13.70 -6.14 26.30
C ALA A 848 -12.83 -7.21 25.64
N PHE A 849 -12.74 -7.22 24.30
CA PHE A 849 -11.85 -8.12 23.58
C PHE A 849 -10.38 -7.77 23.83
N CYS A 850 -10.03 -6.49 23.74
CA CYS A 850 -8.70 -5.97 24.04
C CYS A 850 -8.26 -6.33 25.47
N ASP A 851 -9.11 -6.07 26.47
CA ASP A 851 -8.85 -6.42 27.88
C ASP A 851 -8.66 -7.92 28.10
N TRP A 852 -9.32 -8.75 27.29
CA TRP A 852 -9.19 -10.20 27.36
C TRP A 852 -7.89 -10.70 26.70
N ILE A 853 -7.57 -10.19 25.51
CA ILE A 853 -6.45 -10.71 24.72
C ILE A 853 -5.08 -10.24 25.22
N VAL A 854 -5.00 -9.09 25.90
CA VAL A 854 -3.73 -8.54 26.41
C VAL A 854 -2.91 -9.51 27.26
N LEU A 855 -3.59 -10.27 28.11
CA LEU A 855 -2.93 -11.24 28.99
C LEU A 855 -2.28 -12.36 28.20
N ARG A 856 -2.96 -12.80 27.14
CA ARG A 856 -2.50 -13.87 26.26
C ARG A 856 -1.38 -13.38 25.34
N SER A 857 -1.56 -12.21 24.73
CA SER A 857 -0.53 -11.57 23.91
C SER A 857 0.74 -11.31 24.73
N GLN A 858 0.63 -10.77 25.95
CA GLN A 858 1.79 -10.59 26.83
C GLN A 858 2.47 -11.93 27.17
N ALA A 859 1.70 -12.98 27.51
CA ALA A 859 2.31 -14.28 27.82
C ALA A 859 3.01 -14.96 26.62
N LEU A 860 2.58 -14.65 25.39
CA LEU A 860 3.26 -15.09 24.16
C LEU A 860 4.49 -14.22 23.86
N LEU A 861 4.42 -12.93 24.13
CA LEU A 861 5.55 -12.01 24.02
C LEU A 861 6.65 -12.37 25.03
N ASP A 862 6.30 -12.65 26.29
CA ASP A 862 7.25 -13.09 27.32
C ASP A 862 8.05 -14.31 26.85
N LYS A 863 7.39 -15.28 26.20
CA LYS A 863 8.07 -16.45 25.61
C LYS A 863 8.97 -16.09 24.43
N ALA A 864 8.60 -15.09 23.64
CA ALA A 864 9.41 -14.60 22.54
C ALA A 864 10.69 -13.93 23.08
N VAL A 865 10.54 -13.09 24.10
CA VAL A 865 11.64 -12.44 24.82
C VAL A 865 12.54 -13.47 25.51
N GLU A 866 11.97 -14.44 26.23
CA GLU A 866 12.73 -15.54 26.85
C GLU A 866 13.54 -16.32 25.80
N ARG A 867 12.95 -16.57 24.62
CA ARG A 867 13.64 -17.26 23.53
C ARG A 867 14.78 -16.41 22.99
N GLU A 868 14.55 -15.13 22.75
CA GLU A 868 15.57 -14.18 22.29
C GLU A 868 16.75 -14.12 23.29
N GLU A 869 16.46 -13.99 24.58
CA GLU A 869 17.48 -14.01 25.64
C GLU A 869 18.20 -15.36 25.74
N SER A 870 17.47 -16.48 25.59
CA SER A 870 18.08 -17.81 25.65
C SER A 870 19.06 -18.06 24.52
N ILE A 871 18.81 -17.47 23.35
CA ILE A 871 19.65 -17.54 22.16
C ILE A 871 20.85 -16.62 22.32
N ALA A 872 20.65 -15.38 22.77
CA ALA A 872 21.73 -14.44 23.09
C ALA A 872 22.75 -14.97 24.12
N ASN A 873 22.33 -15.88 24.99
CA ASN A 873 23.16 -16.46 26.04
C ASN A 873 23.69 -17.88 25.72
N GLN A 874 23.62 -18.38 24.47
CA GLN A 874 24.09 -19.74 24.15
C GLN A 874 25.61 -19.92 24.24
N ASP A 875 26.39 -18.84 24.34
CA ASP A 875 27.85 -18.85 24.51
C ASP A 875 28.36 -18.30 25.86
N ALA A 876 27.49 -18.20 26.88
CA ALA A 876 27.85 -17.79 28.24
C ALA A 876 28.24 -18.96 29.18
#